data_AF-A0A378K023-F1
#
_entry.id   AF-A0A378K023-F1
#
_cell.length_a   1.000
_cell.length_b   1.000
_cell.length_c   1.000
_cell.angle_alpha   90.00
_cell.angle_beta   90.00
_cell.angle_gamma   90.00
#
_symmetry.space_group_name_H-M   'P 1'
#
loop_
_entity.id
_entity.type
_entity.pdbx_description
1 polymer ?
#
loop_
_entity_poly.entity_id
_entity_poly.type
_entity_poly.pdbx_seq_one_letter_code
_entity_poly.pdbx_strand_id
1 'polypeptide(L)'
;MKLLELRQLVNEYDQTWYFRKYVYGDHERAKKFKQYLQKYEHVQDDYELTVTDIFRLLKKVPELNDANSNLQFIRSIRASLNSSYLFDIFNVLKSAQVISQANFTIIYGLSHEWRCLLNTLFCGLTFERISLNSEILAAVLAIASRSAFYYPAIEQSLRFLHKKNHLTSTSLNLLTTKTDGLNTVFQIVQELDKANCLNDACLVHFAHRESLYSLDALIALLNRAKVTLNEELIQSICINSNIHYLVELITTLVESKEFHLKSETLIMLLKQDFKFFLNKNDAMKLLQENDLLDDKTFDFVCNNDDFSIKQILKILSEESLLTENKEIVNKLINKEFSGIRFYRTIDYLKKADLLDQKSLTNCFELILIKSNADLFKTGVLNVLELFHESSFNISKEQLETLFSLSDANLRRLHGIVSRLITSKLLDQPSLEKTFNRIMEKLPPVLDSTVNKNSKKNTSAPRSEYILDNENCFFIEHSTQYESGGFGKVKKGYNLPDSNEPIYGIKKLVESDPSKAQKEASREVKYHRLLGRQAFYFLRNGTTSIVSDWQREKGLHLYNASELLQMPIEKRLGCLKSGLADLNMLHQHYRVHGDVKCQNFILNPNNGSLNLIDFGTSHKKGSSKSFAWTPAYSDPHTFGDGFYKDIYAMGIVTMYLFPEIYAVSFNEGKANVSINKSDYTVTEQAIVNLVNSMMNSDISLRCTSGDALTYCNEVLEHFNQIDERFIETIANATINRAKSTVEDVFHM
;
A
#
# COMPACT_ATOMS: atom_id res chain seq x y z
N MET A 1 3.70 74.77 21.38
CA MET A 1 3.86 75.95 22.27
C MET A 1 3.50 77.18 21.47
N LYS A 2 2.53 77.96 21.96
CA LYS A 2 2.05 79.14 21.23
C LYS A 2 3.00 80.32 21.42
N LEU A 3 3.08 81.19 20.43
CA LEU A 3 3.89 82.41 20.50
C LEU A 3 3.43 83.32 21.64
N LEU A 4 2.13 83.37 21.92
CA LEU A 4 1.55 84.03 23.09
C LEU A 4 2.20 83.59 24.40
N GLU A 5 2.38 82.29 24.60
CA GLU A 5 2.96 81.73 25.84
C GLU A 5 4.42 82.20 26.00
N LEU A 6 5.19 82.24 24.91
CA LEU A 6 6.56 82.76 24.94
C LEU A 6 6.62 84.27 25.23
N ARG A 7 5.73 85.05 24.60
CA ARG A 7 5.62 86.50 24.84
C ARG A 7 5.17 86.80 26.27
N GLN A 8 4.21 86.04 26.80
CA GLN A 8 3.77 86.13 28.19
C GLN A 8 4.91 85.82 29.16
N LEU A 9 5.66 84.75 28.95
CA LEU A 9 6.81 84.42 29.80
C LEU A 9 7.91 85.51 29.79
N VAL A 10 8.10 86.20 28.66
CA VAL A 10 9.01 87.35 28.57
C VAL A 10 8.45 88.58 29.26
N ASN A 11 7.15 88.87 29.09
CA ASN A 11 6.48 89.98 29.76
C ASN A 11 6.47 89.78 31.29
N GLU A 12 6.16 88.58 31.77
CA GLU A 12 6.25 88.19 33.18
C GLU A 12 7.67 88.34 33.72
N TYR A 13 8.68 87.91 32.94
CA TYR A 13 10.08 88.15 33.28
C TYR A 13 10.40 89.65 33.35
N ASP A 14 9.97 90.46 32.39
CA ASP A 14 10.22 91.90 32.39
C ASP A 14 9.53 92.60 33.56
N GLN A 15 8.31 92.17 33.95
CA GLN A 15 7.59 92.71 35.11
C GLN A 15 8.26 92.31 36.44
N THR A 16 8.69 91.06 36.58
CA THR A 16 9.33 90.56 37.81
C THR A 16 10.80 90.98 37.94
N TRP A 17 11.51 91.19 36.82
CA TRP A 17 12.90 91.64 36.78
C TRP A 17 13.03 93.18 36.67
N TYR A 18 11.93 93.91 36.48
CA TYR A 18 11.90 95.36 36.19
C TYR A 18 12.79 96.19 37.13
N PHE A 19 12.65 96.02 38.45
CA PHE A 19 13.44 96.74 39.45
C PHE A 19 14.92 96.34 39.47
N ARG A 20 15.25 95.06 39.18
CA ARG A 20 16.63 94.56 39.14
C ARG A 20 17.35 94.94 37.84
N LYS A 21 16.60 95.11 36.73
CA LYS A 21 17.09 95.51 35.41
C LYS A 21 17.79 96.87 35.42
N TYR A 22 17.29 97.82 36.23
CA TYR A 22 17.90 99.14 36.41
C TYR A 22 19.28 99.08 37.09
N VAL A 23 19.52 98.07 37.92
CA VAL A 23 20.75 97.95 38.73
C VAL A 23 21.78 97.02 38.07
N TYR A 24 21.33 95.92 37.46
CA TYR A 24 22.21 94.84 36.98
C TYR A 24 22.17 94.64 35.45
N GLY A 25 21.36 95.42 34.73
CA GLY A 25 21.11 95.24 33.30
C GLY A 25 20.14 94.10 32.98
N ASP A 26 19.78 93.97 31.70
CA ASP A 26 19.00 92.82 31.22
C ASP A 26 19.89 91.57 31.23
N HIS A 27 19.37 90.44 31.67
CA HIS A 27 20.16 89.23 31.70
C HIS A 27 20.47 88.80 30.25
N GLU A 28 21.74 88.57 29.89
CA GLU A 28 22.16 88.28 28.51
C GLU A 28 21.34 87.15 27.84
N ARG A 29 20.98 86.12 28.61
CA ARG A 29 20.06 85.04 28.20
C ARG A 29 18.67 85.55 27.76
N ALA A 30 18.06 86.46 28.52
CA ALA A 30 16.77 87.06 28.19
C ALA A 30 16.88 87.98 26.98
N LYS A 31 17.98 88.72 26.84
CA LYS A 31 18.28 89.57 25.68
C LYS A 31 18.39 88.75 24.38
N LYS A 32 19.13 87.63 24.39
CA LYS A 32 19.21 86.70 23.24
C LYS A 32 17.84 86.11 22.88
N PHE A 33 17.03 85.79 23.89
CA PHE A 33 15.68 85.29 23.67
C PHE A 33 14.74 86.35 23.08
N LYS A 34 14.80 87.60 23.55
CA LYS A 34 14.07 88.73 22.96
C LYS A 34 14.48 88.97 21.51
N GLN A 35 15.78 88.99 21.23
CA GLN A 35 16.31 89.07 19.87
C GLN A 35 15.80 87.93 18.98
N TYR A 36 15.66 86.73 19.52
CA TYR A 36 15.05 85.62 18.81
C TYR A 36 13.56 85.86 18.54
N LEU A 37 12.80 86.39 19.50
CA LEU A 37 11.37 86.69 19.34
C LEU A 37 11.08 87.85 18.39
N GLN A 38 12.01 88.79 18.19
CA GLN A 38 11.84 89.92 17.26
C GLN A 38 11.51 89.48 15.83
N LYS A 39 11.99 88.30 15.38
CA LYS A 39 11.63 87.79 14.05
C LYS A 39 10.16 87.39 13.90
N TYR A 40 9.43 87.32 15.01
CA TYR A 40 7.99 87.09 15.04
C TYR A 40 7.21 88.35 15.42
N GLU A 41 7.80 89.55 15.42
CA GLU A 41 7.14 90.78 15.88
C GLU A 41 5.76 91.00 15.24
N HIS A 42 5.63 90.68 13.95
CA HIS A 42 4.37 90.83 13.19
C HIS A 42 3.55 89.54 13.06
N VAL A 43 3.94 88.46 13.74
CA VAL A 43 3.21 87.18 13.74
C VAL A 43 2.18 87.19 14.88
N GLN A 44 0.97 86.71 14.60
CA GLN A 44 -0.14 86.67 15.55
C GLN A 44 0.16 85.76 16.74
N ASP A 45 -0.43 86.09 17.90
CA ASP A 45 -0.19 85.42 19.19
C ASP A 45 -0.59 83.94 19.20
N ASP A 46 -1.59 83.57 18.39
CA ASP A 46 -2.08 82.20 18.25
C ASP A 46 -1.17 81.30 17.41
N TYR A 47 -0.12 81.85 16.79
CA TYR A 47 0.87 81.09 16.04
C TYR A 47 1.55 80.02 16.92
N GLU A 48 1.43 78.77 16.53
CA GLU A 48 2.14 77.67 17.16
C GLU A 48 3.54 77.54 16.55
N LEU A 49 4.56 77.55 17.41
CA LEU A 49 5.94 77.38 16.96
C LEU A 49 6.09 76.05 16.23
N THR A 50 6.58 76.12 14.99
CA THR A 50 6.92 74.92 14.25
C THR A 50 8.16 74.25 14.87
N VAL A 51 8.38 72.99 14.54
CA VAL A 51 9.59 72.28 14.98
C VAL A 51 10.89 72.97 14.52
N THR A 52 10.84 73.60 13.35
CA THR A 52 11.95 74.41 12.81
C THR A 52 12.21 75.63 13.69
N ASP A 53 11.16 76.27 14.19
CA ASP A 53 11.26 77.39 15.10
C ASP A 53 11.85 76.96 16.44
N ILE A 54 11.43 75.81 16.96
CA ILE A 54 12.00 75.28 18.20
C ILE A 54 13.48 74.92 18.00
N PHE A 55 13.85 74.28 16.89
CA PHE A 55 15.24 73.97 16.57
C PHE A 55 16.13 75.21 16.50
N ARG A 56 15.67 76.25 15.79
CA ARG A 56 16.39 77.53 15.68
C ARG A 56 16.49 78.23 17.02
N LEU A 57 15.45 78.13 17.85
CA LEU A 57 15.43 78.67 19.20
C LEU A 57 16.52 78.03 20.06
N LEU A 58 16.58 76.69 20.09
CA LEU A 58 17.60 75.95 20.85
C LEU A 58 19.03 76.21 20.35
N LYS A 59 19.21 76.54 19.07
CA LYS A 59 20.51 76.96 18.51
C LYS A 59 20.90 78.39 18.89
N LYS A 60 19.96 79.34 18.79
CA LYS A 60 20.21 80.77 19.03
C LYS A 60 20.28 81.13 20.51
N VAL A 61 19.57 80.38 21.34
CA VAL A 61 19.55 80.53 22.80
C VAL A 61 19.97 79.19 23.43
N PRO A 62 21.26 78.82 23.33
CA PRO A 62 21.75 77.52 23.83
C PRO A 62 21.52 77.34 25.32
N GLU A 63 21.38 78.43 26.08
CA GLU A 63 21.11 78.45 27.52
C GLU A 63 19.73 77.87 27.88
N LEU A 64 18.80 77.72 26.92
CA LEU A 64 17.57 76.97 27.12
C LEU A 64 17.83 75.49 27.41
N ASN A 65 18.97 74.96 26.98
CA ASN A 65 19.34 73.56 27.22
C ASN A 65 20.13 73.34 28.53
N ASP A 66 20.52 74.42 29.22
CA ASP A 66 21.25 74.36 30.50
C ASP A 66 20.31 73.90 31.62
N ALA A 67 20.57 72.71 32.18
CA ALA A 67 19.76 72.13 33.27
C ALA A 67 19.88 72.93 34.57
N ASN A 68 20.95 73.72 34.73
CA ASN A 68 21.25 74.48 35.93
C ASN A 68 20.88 75.96 35.78
N SER A 69 20.07 76.33 34.78
CA SER A 69 19.64 77.71 34.61
C SER A 69 18.82 78.17 35.83
N ASN A 70 19.32 79.17 36.53
CA ASN A 70 18.68 79.81 37.68
C ASN A 70 17.56 80.79 37.28
N LEU A 71 17.37 81.07 35.98
CA LEU A 71 16.32 81.95 35.49
C LEU A 71 14.98 81.22 35.40
N GLN A 72 14.01 81.66 36.19
CA GLN A 72 12.65 81.09 36.22
C GLN A 72 12.01 81.06 34.83
N PHE A 73 12.13 82.13 34.03
CA PHE A 73 11.55 82.18 32.69
C PHE A 73 12.15 81.12 31.73
N ILE A 74 13.47 80.89 31.79
CA ILE A 74 14.13 79.82 31.02
C ILE A 74 13.64 78.44 31.49
N ARG A 75 13.45 78.26 32.81
CA ARG A 75 12.89 77.03 33.37
C ARG A 75 11.44 76.79 32.92
N SER A 76 10.63 77.84 32.83
CA SER A 76 9.25 77.76 32.34
C SER A 76 9.20 77.38 30.86
N ILE A 77 10.00 78.01 29.99
CA ILE A 77 10.10 77.63 28.57
C ILE A 77 10.58 76.19 28.44
N ARG A 78 11.61 75.82 29.21
CA ARG A 78 12.11 74.45 29.24
C ARG A 78 11.01 73.48 29.67
N ALA A 79 10.26 73.77 30.74
CA ALA A 79 9.16 72.92 31.19
C ALA A 79 8.07 72.75 30.12
N SER A 80 7.70 73.84 29.43
CA SER A 80 6.70 73.81 28.35
C SER A 80 7.18 73.08 27.09
N LEU A 81 8.49 73.11 26.80
CA LEU A 81 9.08 72.42 25.65
C LEU A 81 9.61 71.02 25.99
N ASN A 82 9.72 70.65 27.27
CA ASN A 82 10.30 69.39 27.71
C ASN A 82 9.27 68.27 27.56
N SER A 83 8.96 67.95 26.31
CA SER A 83 8.35 66.69 25.94
C SER A 83 9.39 65.59 26.14
N SER A 84 9.49 65.10 27.37
CA SER A 84 10.16 63.85 27.75
C SER A 84 11.49 63.60 27.04
N TYR A 85 12.57 64.11 27.63
CA TYR A 85 13.96 63.87 27.22
C TYR A 85 14.47 64.65 25.99
N LEU A 86 13.63 65.47 25.35
CA LEU A 86 14.00 66.24 24.15
C LEU A 86 15.30 67.06 24.33
N PHE A 87 15.46 67.74 25.46
CA PHE A 87 16.64 68.56 25.74
C PHE A 87 17.91 67.75 25.94
N ASP A 88 17.82 66.60 26.61
CA ASP A 88 18.96 65.73 26.87
C ASP A 88 19.46 65.11 25.57
N ILE A 89 18.52 64.66 24.72
CA ILE A 89 18.81 64.18 23.37
C ILE A 89 19.48 65.29 22.56
N PHE A 90 18.86 66.49 22.50
CA PHE A 90 19.41 67.62 21.74
C PHE A 90 20.85 67.96 22.16
N ASN A 91 21.14 68.00 23.46
CA ASN A 91 22.47 68.32 23.98
C ASN A 91 23.53 67.28 23.60
N VAL A 92 23.20 66.00 23.71
CA VAL A 92 24.11 64.91 23.33
C VAL A 92 24.37 64.93 21.83
N LEU A 93 23.31 65.01 21.01
CA LEU A 93 23.42 65.06 19.55
C LEU A 93 24.18 66.30 19.07
N LYS A 94 24.02 67.44 19.75
CA LYS A 94 24.76 68.68 19.48
C LYS A 94 26.24 68.54 19.84
N SER A 95 26.55 67.96 20.98
CA SER A 95 27.93 67.76 21.45
C SER A 95 28.69 66.81 20.51
N ALA A 96 28.01 65.79 19.98
CA ALA A 96 28.54 64.89 18.96
C ALA A 96 28.51 65.46 17.53
N GLN A 97 28.04 66.70 17.34
CA GLN A 97 27.92 67.39 16.04
C GLN A 97 27.06 66.67 15.00
N VAL A 98 26.13 65.81 15.43
CA VAL A 98 25.22 65.06 14.53
C VAL A 98 23.82 65.67 14.44
N ILE A 99 23.48 66.66 15.26
CA ILE A 99 22.16 67.31 15.22
C ILE A 99 22.01 68.22 13.98
N SER A 100 20.96 67.96 13.20
CA SER A 100 20.53 68.76 12.05
C SER A 100 19.06 69.18 12.22
N GLN A 101 18.59 70.12 11.40
CA GLN A 101 17.18 70.49 11.42
C GLN A 101 16.28 69.32 11.00
N ALA A 102 16.76 68.48 10.07
CA ALA A 102 16.02 67.33 9.58
C ALA A 102 15.81 66.27 10.66
N ASN A 103 16.89 65.82 11.32
CA ASN A 103 16.76 64.80 12.36
C ASN A 103 16.08 65.33 13.63
N PHE A 104 16.26 66.62 13.97
CA PHE A 104 15.50 67.23 15.07
C PHE A 104 14.00 67.24 14.78
N THR A 105 13.61 67.50 13.53
CA THR A 105 12.20 67.42 13.12
C THR A 105 11.61 66.04 13.38
N ILE A 106 12.35 64.98 13.03
CA ILE A 106 11.94 63.60 13.31
C ILE A 106 11.83 63.38 14.82
N ILE A 107 12.90 63.66 15.59
CA ILE A 107 12.96 63.44 17.05
C ILE A 107 11.82 64.15 17.79
N TYR A 108 11.52 65.39 17.39
CA TYR A 108 10.46 66.17 18.00
C TYR A 108 9.08 65.53 17.78
N GLY A 109 8.85 64.94 16.61
CA GLY A 109 7.62 64.23 16.25
C GLY A 109 7.51 62.81 16.80
N LEU A 110 8.57 62.25 17.39
CA LEU A 110 8.54 60.92 18.00
C LEU A 110 7.65 60.90 19.26
N SER A 111 7.10 59.72 19.56
CA SER A 111 6.33 59.48 20.78
C SER A 111 7.21 59.62 22.04
N HIS A 112 6.58 59.58 23.22
CA HIS A 112 7.30 59.57 24.50
C HIS A 112 8.29 58.40 24.59
N GLU A 113 7.83 57.21 24.23
CA GLU A 113 8.57 55.94 24.31
C GLU A 113 9.82 55.97 23.44
N TRP A 114 9.70 56.49 22.20
CA TRP A 114 10.83 56.61 21.29
C TRP A 114 11.86 57.64 21.74
N ARG A 115 11.43 58.76 22.33
CA ARG A 115 12.35 59.72 22.93
C ARG A 115 13.02 59.13 24.18
N CYS A 116 12.29 58.38 24.99
CA CYS A 116 12.87 57.61 26.09
C CYS A 116 13.93 56.64 25.59
N LEU A 117 13.67 55.87 24.52
CA LEU A 117 14.67 55.00 23.90
C LEU A 117 15.91 55.76 23.44
N LEU A 118 15.76 56.87 22.70
CA LEU A 118 16.88 57.70 22.24
C LEU A 118 17.72 58.21 23.42
N ASN A 119 17.05 58.63 24.50
CA ASN A 119 17.73 59.05 25.73
C ASN A 119 18.50 57.89 26.36
N THR A 120 17.89 56.73 26.47
CA THR A 120 18.49 55.52 27.03
C THR A 120 19.69 55.02 26.20
N LEU A 121 19.63 55.12 24.87
CA LEU A 121 20.70 54.71 23.96
C LEU A 121 21.88 55.69 23.96
N PHE A 122 21.61 57.00 23.96
CA PHE A 122 22.64 58.02 23.71
C PHE A 122 22.98 58.90 24.91
N CYS A 123 22.05 59.09 25.84
CA CYS A 123 22.16 60.03 26.97
C CYS A 123 22.39 59.35 28.33
N GLY A 124 22.29 58.02 28.44
CA GLY A 124 22.41 57.22 29.67
C GLY A 124 23.77 57.27 30.40
N LEU A 125 24.13 56.29 31.23
CA LEU A 125 25.47 56.27 31.84
C LEU A 125 26.55 55.94 30.80
N THR A 126 27.78 56.44 30.97
CA THR A 126 28.85 56.35 29.95
C THR A 126 29.15 54.92 29.49
N PHE A 127 29.02 53.92 30.36
CA PHE A 127 29.23 52.50 30.03
C PHE A 127 28.03 51.84 29.33
N GLU A 128 26.88 52.51 29.31
CA GLU A 128 25.65 52.06 28.64
C GLU A 128 25.39 52.82 27.34
N ARG A 129 26.15 53.87 27.04
CA ARG A 129 25.95 54.67 25.83
C ARG A 129 26.48 53.94 24.60
N ILE A 130 25.67 53.95 23.54
CA ILE A 130 26.15 53.61 22.20
C ILE A 130 26.91 54.80 21.65
N SER A 131 28.12 54.58 21.14
CA SER A 131 28.91 55.63 20.49
C SER A 131 28.12 56.23 19.33
N LEU A 132 27.88 57.53 19.40
CA LEU A 132 26.98 58.22 18.48
C LEU A 132 27.74 58.71 17.25
N ASN A 133 27.27 58.32 16.07
CA ASN A 133 27.67 58.91 14.79
C ASN A 133 26.42 59.22 13.94
N SER A 134 26.61 59.90 12.82
CA SER A 134 25.50 60.32 11.95
C SER A 134 24.72 59.14 11.36
N GLU A 135 25.39 58.01 11.12
CA GLU A 135 24.80 56.82 10.51
C GLU A 135 23.91 56.05 11.49
N ILE A 136 24.40 55.80 12.71
CA ILE A 136 23.65 55.18 13.80
C ILE A 136 22.41 56.03 14.10
N LEU A 137 22.57 57.35 14.22
CA LEU A 137 21.44 58.24 14.46
C LEU A 137 20.41 58.16 13.33
N ALA A 138 20.85 58.20 12.07
CA ALA A 138 19.96 58.12 10.92
C ALA A 138 19.18 56.79 10.91
N ALA A 139 19.85 55.67 11.18
CA ALA A 139 19.22 54.35 11.23
C ALA A 139 18.19 54.24 12.36
N VAL A 140 18.53 54.67 13.59
CA VAL A 140 17.59 54.62 14.72
C VAL A 140 16.36 55.49 14.45
N LEU A 141 16.54 56.67 13.88
CA LEU A 141 15.42 57.55 13.53
C LEU A 141 14.57 57.00 12.39
N ALA A 142 15.19 56.36 11.39
CA ALA A 142 14.46 55.71 10.31
C ALA A 142 13.56 54.58 10.87
N ILE A 143 14.09 53.75 11.77
CA ILE A 143 13.33 52.70 12.47
C ILE A 143 12.20 53.32 13.31
N ALA A 144 12.51 54.36 14.10
CA ALA A 144 11.54 55.04 14.96
C ALA A 144 10.37 55.66 14.20
N SER A 145 10.62 56.16 12.99
CA SER A 145 9.58 56.73 12.14
C SER A 145 8.65 55.70 11.50
N ARG A 146 9.03 54.43 11.48
CA ARG A 146 8.29 53.34 10.79
C ARG A 146 7.54 52.40 11.73
N SER A 147 7.90 52.33 13.01
CA SER A 147 7.33 51.37 13.96
C SER A 147 6.76 52.06 15.20
N ALA A 148 5.54 51.70 15.58
CA ALA A 148 4.90 52.24 16.79
C ALA A 148 5.08 51.35 18.03
N PHE A 149 5.54 50.09 17.90
CA PHE A 149 5.32 49.07 18.94
C PHE A 149 6.52 48.20 19.38
N TYR A 150 7.74 48.39 18.85
CA TYR A 150 8.86 47.43 19.09
C TYR A 150 10.17 48.04 19.63
N TYR A 151 10.10 49.07 20.49
CA TYR A 151 11.31 49.72 21.01
C TYR A 151 12.23 48.83 21.88
N PRO A 152 11.75 47.84 22.69
CA PRO A 152 12.65 46.99 23.48
C PRO A 152 13.57 46.10 22.62
N ALA A 153 13.02 45.54 21.54
CA ALA A 153 13.77 44.66 20.63
C ALA A 153 14.90 45.41 19.90
N ILE A 154 14.63 46.66 19.54
CA ILE A 154 15.60 47.55 18.88
C ILE A 154 16.69 47.92 19.85
N GLU A 155 16.31 48.30 21.08
CA GLU A 155 17.28 48.62 22.11
C GLU A 155 18.23 47.44 22.34
N GLN A 156 17.66 46.25 22.53
CA GLN A 156 18.41 45.02 22.73
C GLN A 156 19.32 44.72 21.53
N SER A 157 18.83 44.85 20.30
CA SER A 157 19.62 44.65 19.09
C SER A 157 20.80 45.60 18.97
N LEU A 158 20.55 46.91 19.13
CA LEU A 158 21.59 47.93 19.03
C LEU A 158 22.64 47.77 20.11
N ARG A 159 22.21 47.52 21.37
CA ARG A 159 23.12 47.28 22.49
C ARG A 159 23.95 46.02 22.30
N PHE A 160 23.32 44.95 21.83
CA PHE A 160 23.99 43.68 21.56
C PHE A 160 25.07 43.85 20.48
N LEU A 161 24.71 44.43 19.33
CA LEU A 161 25.64 44.70 18.24
C LEU A 161 26.76 45.65 18.67
N HIS A 162 26.45 46.70 19.44
CA HIS A 162 27.47 47.60 19.99
C HIS A 162 28.45 46.86 20.91
N LYS A 163 27.94 46.06 21.86
CA LYS A 163 28.77 45.29 22.80
C LYS A 163 29.68 44.28 22.10
N LYS A 164 29.24 43.75 20.96
CA LYS A 164 29.99 42.80 20.13
C LYS A 164 30.85 43.46 19.05
N ASN A 165 30.93 44.80 19.00
CA ASN A 165 31.64 45.56 17.97
C ASN A 165 31.14 45.27 16.53
N HIS A 166 29.86 44.91 16.37
CA HIS A 166 29.20 44.64 15.10
C HIS A 166 28.12 45.66 14.75
N LEU A 167 28.14 46.85 15.36
CA LEU A 167 27.25 47.96 14.99
C LEU A 167 27.78 48.68 13.73
N THR A 168 27.84 47.94 12.62
CA THR A 168 28.32 48.38 11.31
C THR A 168 27.19 48.95 10.45
N SER A 169 27.54 49.61 9.35
CA SER A 169 26.59 50.07 8.32
C SER A 169 25.64 48.96 7.86
N THR A 170 26.16 47.75 7.70
CA THR A 170 25.39 46.57 7.29
C THR A 170 24.35 46.17 8.34
N SER A 171 24.75 46.10 9.62
CA SER A 171 23.84 45.76 10.71
C SER A 171 22.73 46.81 10.87
N LEU A 172 23.06 48.09 10.69
CA LEU A 172 22.09 49.20 10.71
C LEU A 172 21.13 49.12 9.52
N ASN A 173 21.63 48.76 8.34
CA ASN A 173 20.80 48.52 7.16
C ASN A 173 19.83 47.34 7.38
N LEU A 174 20.29 46.25 7.99
CA LEU A 174 19.41 45.12 8.34
C LEU A 174 18.28 45.57 9.29
N LEU A 175 18.59 46.28 10.37
CA LEU A 175 17.59 46.77 11.33
C LEU A 175 16.58 47.74 10.68
N THR A 176 17.04 48.61 9.78
CA THR A 176 16.19 49.61 9.10
C THR A 176 15.33 49.01 7.99
N THR A 177 15.79 47.97 7.30
CA THR A 177 15.04 47.29 6.24
C THR A 177 14.08 46.22 6.77
N LYS A 178 14.32 45.70 7.98
CA LYS A 178 13.51 44.63 8.63
C LYS A 178 12.77 45.11 9.87
N THR A 179 12.21 46.30 9.78
CA THR A 179 11.51 46.96 10.91
C THR A 179 10.33 46.13 11.45
N ASP A 180 9.61 45.41 10.58
CA ASP A 180 8.46 44.61 11.00
C ASP A 180 8.86 43.28 11.68
N GLY A 181 10.14 42.90 11.63
CA GLY A 181 10.66 41.62 12.13
C GLY A 181 11.80 41.77 13.13
N LEU A 182 11.88 42.89 13.85
CA LEU A 182 13.03 43.23 14.71
C LEU A 182 13.31 42.22 15.83
N ASN A 183 12.27 41.61 16.41
CA ASN A 183 12.45 40.50 17.36
C ASN A 183 13.22 39.34 16.72
N THR A 184 12.84 38.97 15.49
CA THR A 184 13.52 37.91 14.74
C THR A 184 14.94 38.32 14.37
N VAL A 185 15.18 39.57 13.96
CA VAL A 185 16.55 40.08 13.71
C VAL A 185 17.41 39.95 14.97
N PHE A 186 16.88 40.32 16.14
CA PHE A 186 17.58 40.19 17.40
C PHE A 186 17.98 38.75 17.70
N GLN A 187 17.04 37.82 17.57
CA GLN A 187 17.31 36.39 17.78
C GLN A 187 18.35 35.86 16.79
N ILE A 188 18.25 36.23 15.51
CA ILE A 188 19.24 35.86 14.48
C ILE A 188 20.64 36.32 14.89
N VAL A 189 20.83 37.59 15.25
CA VAL A 189 22.18 38.09 15.61
C VAL A 189 22.73 37.43 16.88
N GLN A 190 21.87 37.09 17.85
CA GLN A 190 22.28 36.35 19.03
C GLN A 190 22.71 34.92 18.69
N GLU A 191 21.97 34.23 17.84
CA GLU A 191 22.31 32.87 17.41
C GLU A 191 23.57 32.84 16.52
N LEU A 192 23.76 33.83 15.64
CA LEU A 192 25.00 33.96 14.85
C LEU A 192 26.23 34.17 15.75
N ASP A 193 26.10 34.98 16.81
CA ASP A 193 27.16 35.20 17.78
C ASP A 193 27.48 33.93 18.59
N LYS A 194 26.45 33.16 19.01
CA LYS A 194 26.65 31.85 19.66
C LYS A 194 27.40 30.87 18.76
N ALA A 195 27.18 30.93 17.44
CA ALA A 195 27.91 30.16 16.45
C ALA A 195 29.32 30.71 16.12
N ASN A 196 29.73 31.85 16.68
CA ASN A 196 30.93 32.59 16.29
C ASN A 196 30.98 32.93 14.79
N CYS A 197 29.83 33.20 14.17
CA CYS A 197 29.69 33.52 12.74
C CYS A 197 29.03 34.89 12.47
N LEU A 198 28.84 35.71 13.51
CA LEU A 198 28.35 37.08 13.38
C LEU A 198 29.41 37.94 12.66
N ASN A 199 29.16 38.29 11.40
CA ASN A 199 30.00 39.19 10.61
C ASN A 199 29.16 39.90 9.53
N ASP A 200 29.73 40.92 8.90
CA ASP A 200 29.01 41.73 7.91
C ASP A 200 28.57 40.94 6.67
N ALA A 201 29.35 39.97 6.21
CA ALA A 201 28.98 39.16 5.05
C ALA A 201 27.66 38.39 5.30
N CYS A 202 27.53 37.77 6.48
CA CYS A 202 26.29 37.12 6.91
C CYS A 202 25.12 38.11 6.99
N LEU A 203 25.32 39.28 7.60
CA LEU A 203 24.27 40.29 7.78
C LEU A 203 23.76 40.86 6.44
N VAL A 204 24.64 41.00 5.44
CA VAL A 204 24.25 41.41 4.08
C VAL A 204 23.19 40.46 3.52
N HIS A 205 23.37 39.15 3.64
CA HIS A 205 22.42 38.18 3.08
C HIS A 205 21.03 38.27 3.72
N PHE A 206 20.96 38.45 5.04
CA PHE A 206 19.67 38.63 5.73
C PHE A 206 18.95 39.92 5.34
N ALA A 207 19.70 40.99 5.08
CA ALA A 207 19.11 42.28 4.68
C ALA A 207 18.43 42.19 3.30
N HIS A 208 18.99 41.39 2.39
CA HIS A 208 18.47 41.20 1.03
C HIS A 208 17.24 40.28 0.97
N ARG A 209 17.06 39.40 1.95
CA ARG A 209 15.94 38.44 1.96
C ARG A 209 14.62 39.15 2.23
N GLU A 210 13.54 38.85 1.52
CA GLU A 210 12.24 39.52 1.73
C GLU A 210 11.67 39.29 3.14
N SER A 211 11.57 38.03 3.58
CA SER A 211 11.01 37.63 4.88
C SER A 211 12.03 36.91 5.76
N LEU A 212 12.06 37.26 7.05
CA LEU A 212 12.91 36.59 8.05
C LEU A 212 12.21 35.46 8.81
N TYR A 213 10.98 35.12 8.42
CA TYR A 213 10.18 34.12 9.12
C TYR A 213 10.91 32.76 9.22
N SER A 214 10.95 32.19 10.43
CA SER A 214 11.57 30.90 10.78
C SER A 214 13.11 30.84 10.69
N LEU A 215 13.82 31.92 10.35
CA LEU A 215 15.30 31.90 10.30
C LEU A 215 15.96 31.82 11.66
N ASP A 216 15.41 32.53 12.65
CA ASP A 216 15.86 32.45 14.04
C ASP A 216 15.76 31.01 14.58
N ALA A 217 14.60 30.38 14.36
CA ALA A 217 14.38 28.99 14.74
C ALA A 217 15.35 28.04 14.04
N LEU A 218 15.59 28.23 12.73
CA LEU A 218 16.56 27.44 11.99
C LEU A 218 17.97 27.57 12.56
N ILE A 219 18.48 28.79 12.74
CA ILE A 219 19.84 29.01 13.23
C ILE A 219 20.00 28.45 14.65
N ALA A 220 19.01 28.63 15.52
CA ALA A 220 19.00 28.06 16.86
C ALA A 220 19.08 26.52 16.83
N LEU A 221 18.34 25.88 15.92
CA LEU A 221 18.41 24.42 15.72
C LEU A 221 19.78 23.97 15.22
N LEU A 222 20.37 24.70 14.26
CA LEU A 222 21.71 24.40 13.74
C LEU A 222 22.79 24.53 14.82
N ASN A 223 22.67 25.54 15.68
CA ASN A 223 23.55 25.70 16.85
C ASN A 223 23.41 24.54 17.84
N ARG A 224 22.16 24.13 18.14
CA ARG A 224 21.89 22.96 18.99
C ARG A 224 22.49 21.69 18.40
N ALA A 225 22.43 21.53 17.08
CA ALA A 225 23.01 20.42 16.33
C ALA A 225 24.54 20.50 16.18
N LYS A 226 25.17 21.59 16.66
CA LYS A 226 26.61 21.87 16.50
C LYS A 226 27.08 21.90 15.04
N VAL A 227 26.21 22.31 14.12
CA VAL A 227 26.54 22.49 12.71
C VAL A 227 27.35 23.78 12.55
N THR A 228 28.46 23.72 11.82
CA THR A 228 29.27 24.91 11.55
C THR A 228 28.59 25.79 10.50
N LEU A 229 28.24 27.02 10.88
CA LEU A 229 27.61 28.01 10.02
C LEU A 229 28.67 28.79 9.22
N ASN A 230 29.08 28.27 8.07
CA ASN A 230 29.94 28.99 7.14
C ASN A 230 29.13 29.93 6.23
N GLU A 231 29.82 30.83 5.53
CA GLU A 231 29.19 31.83 4.65
C GLU A 231 28.33 31.19 3.55
N GLU A 232 28.79 30.08 2.94
CA GLU A 232 28.05 29.35 1.90
C GLU A 232 26.69 28.81 2.40
N LEU A 233 26.66 28.25 3.61
CA LEU A 233 25.43 27.75 4.22
C LEU A 233 24.48 28.90 4.54
N ILE A 234 24.99 30.01 5.10
CA ILE A 234 24.18 31.20 5.39
C ILE A 234 23.58 31.80 4.11
N GLN A 235 24.38 31.90 3.05
CA GLN A 235 23.91 32.35 1.74
C GLN A 235 22.81 31.42 1.21
N SER A 236 23.01 30.11 1.29
CA SER A 236 22.04 29.10 0.84
C SER A 236 20.72 29.19 1.62
N ILE A 237 20.79 29.35 2.95
CA ILE A 237 19.63 29.59 3.80
C ILE A 237 18.89 30.84 3.32
N CYS A 238 19.61 31.94 3.10
CA CYS A 238 19.00 33.22 2.75
C CYS A 238 18.30 33.22 1.38
N ILE A 239 18.69 32.34 0.45
CA ILE A 239 18.08 32.22 -0.88
C ILE A 239 16.84 31.29 -0.86
N ASN A 240 16.77 30.32 0.05
CA ASN A 240 15.72 29.31 0.04
C ASN A 240 14.38 29.84 0.61
N SER A 241 13.28 29.72 -0.13
CA SER A 241 11.94 30.17 0.31
C SER A 241 11.22 29.20 1.27
N ASN A 242 11.70 27.97 1.41
CA ASN A 242 11.05 26.85 2.09
C ASN A 242 11.58 26.62 3.52
N ILE A 243 12.23 27.63 4.13
CA ILE A 243 12.87 27.52 5.45
C ILE A 243 11.93 26.96 6.52
N HIS A 244 10.66 27.36 6.52
CA HIS A 244 9.73 26.90 7.54
C HIS A 244 9.56 25.37 7.54
N TYR A 245 9.48 24.74 6.36
CA TYR A 245 9.42 23.28 6.24
C TYR A 245 10.74 22.62 6.64
N LEU A 246 11.86 23.28 6.33
CA LEU A 246 13.18 22.81 6.73
C LEU A 246 13.35 22.84 8.26
N VAL A 247 12.78 23.82 8.96
CA VAL A 247 12.78 23.89 10.43
C VAL A 247 12.09 22.68 11.05
N GLU A 248 10.91 22.31 10.55
CA GLU A 248 10.21 21.11 11.02
C GLU A 248 11.05 19.86 10.81
N LEU A 249 11.63 19.71 9.61
CA LEU A 249 12.44 18.55 9.28
C LEU A 249 13.70 18.47 10.14
N ILE A 250 14.44 19.58 10.28
CA ILE A 250 15.67 19.61 11.09
C ILE A 250 15.36 19.34 12.55
N THR A 251 14.21 19.77 13.06
CA THR A 251 13.78 19.41 14.43
C THR A 251 13.74 17.88 14.57
N THR A 252 13.09 17.18 13.64
CA THR A 252 13.09 15.71 13.59
C THR A 252 14.50 15.13 13.46
N LEU A 253 15.35 15.66 12.59
CA LEU A 253 16.72 15.15 12.41
C LEU A 253 17.59 15.31 13.66
N VAL A 254 17.48 16.45 14.35
CA VAL A 254 18.26 16.77 15.56
C VAL A 254 17.80 15.96 16.78
N GLU A 255 16.54 15.53 16.80
CA GLU A 255 15.98 14.68 17.86
C GLU A 255 16.24 13.19 17.64
N SER A 256 16.77 12.79 16.47
CA SER A 256 17.20 11.42 16.24
C SER A 256 18.51 11.11 16.99
N LYS A 257 18.57 9.93 17.63
CA LYS A 257 19.75 9.46 18.37
C LYS A 257 20.87 8.95 17.45
N GLU A 258 20.50 8.39 16.30
CA GLU A 258 21.41 7.67 15.40
C GLU A 258 21.77 8.47 14.14
N PHE A 259 21.16 9.64 13.94
CA PHE A 259 21.42 10.50 12.79
C PHE A 259 22.31 11.69 13.17
N HIS A 260 23.40 11.90 12.42
CA HIS A 260 24.24 13.07 12.63
C HIS A 260 24.06 14.09 11.51
N LEU A 261 23.42 15.20 11.84
CA LEU A 261 23.20 16.30 10.89
C LEU A 261 24.53 16.95 10.49
N LYS A 262 24.92 16.78 9.22
CA LYS A 262 26.12 17.38 8.61
C LYS A 262 25.77 18.59 7.75
N SER A 263 26.73 19.48 7.52
CA SER A 263 26.54 20.69 6.69
C SER A 263 26.19 20.34 5.24
N GLU A 264 26.76 19.26 4.70
CA GLU A 264 26.49 18.77 3.34
C GLU A 264 25.02 18.36 3.19
N THR A 265 24.45 17.71 4.21
CA THR A 265 23.03 17.33 4.25
C THR A 265 22.14 18.56 4.19
N LEU A 266 22.48 19.62 4.93
CA LEU A 266 21.71 20.86 4.94
C LEU A 266 21.74 21.57 3.59
N ILE A 267 22.91 21.64 2.96
CA ILE A 267 23.06 22.23 1.63
C ILE A 267 22.23 21.42 0.60
N MET A 268 22.21 20.10 0.72
CA MET A 268 21.35 19.25 -0.12
C MET A 268 19.85 19.56 0.11
N LEU A 269 19.41 19.65 1.37
CA LEU A 269 18.01 19.94 1.71
C LEU A 269 17.59 21.35 1.27
N LEU A 270 18.48 22.35 1.39
CA LEU A 270 18.26 23.72 0.92
C LEU A 270 18.12 23.83 -0.61
N LYS A 271 18.44 22.79 -1.37
CA LYS A 271 18.19 22.74 -2.82
C LYS A 271 16.83 22.13 -3.17
N GLN A 272 16.09 21.60 -2.18
CA GLN A 272 14.81 20.92 -2.41
C GLN A 272 13.63 21.90 -2.45
N ASP A 273 12.59 21.51 -3.19
CA ASP A 273 11.32 22.23 -3.25
C ASP A 273 10.42 21.94 -2.04
N PHE A 274 9.30 22.67 -1.90
CA PHE A 274 8.39 22.49 -0.78
C PHE A 274 7.71 21.12 -0.77
N LYS A 275 7.50 20.51 -1.95
CA LYS A 275 6.80 19.22 -2.11
C LYS A 275 7.66 18.07 -1.58
N PHE A 276 8.98 18.16 -1.74
CA PHE A 276 9.93 17.26 -1.12
C PHE A 276 9.67 17.18 0.40
N PHE A 277 9.65 18.32 1.09
CA PHE A 277 9.49 18.32 2.55
C PHE A 277 8.16 17.72 2.98
N LEU A 278 7.05 18.12 2.36
CA LEU A 278 5.73 17.56 2.69
C LEU A 278 5.64 16.04 2.49
N ASN A 279 6.30 15.52 1.47
CA ASN A 279 6.25 14.09 1.17
C ASN A 279 7.09 13.27 2.16
N LYS A 280 8.27 13.77 2.53
CA LYS A 280 9.29 13.02 3.28
C LYS A 280 9.22 13.21 4.79
N ASN A 281 8.74 14.36 5.27
CA ASN A 281 8.77 14.70 6.68
C ASN A 281 8.02 13.67 7.54
N ASP A 282 6.85 13.20 7.08
CA ASP A 282 6.07 12.21 7.82
C ASP A 282 6.81 10.86 7.97
N ALA A 283 7.47 10.41 6.90
CA ALA A 283 8.25 9.17 6.96
C ALA A 283 9.45 9.32 7.89
N MET A 284 10.15 10.46 7.83
CA MET A 284 11.28 10.74 8.73
C MET A 284 10.85 10.87 10.20
N LYS A 285 9.69 11.48 10.48
CA LYS A 285 9.10 11.55 11.83
C LYS A 285 8.80 10.16 12.37
N LEU A 286 8.11 9.32 11.60
CA LEU A 286 7.84 7.94 12.00
C LEU A 286 9.14 7.15 12.24
N LEU A 287 10.17 7.32 11.42
CA LEU A 287 11.46 6.69 11.63
C LEU A 287 12.15 7.20 12.89
N GLN A 288 12.10 8.51 13.17
CA GLN A 288 12.70 9.10 14.36
C GLN A 288 12.00 8.67 15.65
N GLU A 289 10.67 8.72 15.69
CA GLU A 289 9.86 8.31 16.85
C GLU A 289 10.09 6.85 17.25
N ASN A 290 10.58 6.03 16.32
CA ASN A 290 10.82 4.60 16.50
C ASN A 290 12.31 4.22 16.60
N ASP A 291 13.22 5.21 16.74
CA ASP A 291 14.67 5.01 16.78
C ASP A 291 15.18 4.18 15.56
N LEU A 292 14.76 4.58 14.36
CA LEU A 292 15.07 3.96 13.05
C LEU A 292 15.69 4.95 12.04
N LEU A 293 15.86 6.21 12.41
CA LEU A 293 16.41 7.24 11.54
C LEU A 293 17.94 7.33 11.73
N ASP A 294 18.70 6.76 10.81
CA ASP A 294 20.16 6.82 10.71
C ASP A 294 20.59 7.46 9.37
N ASP A 295 21.90 7.67 9.15
CA ASP A 295 22.42 8.29 7.92
C ASP A 295 21.94 7.55 6.65
N LYS A 296 21.86 6.22 6.70
CA LYS A 296 21.50 5.37 5.56
C LYS A 296 20.00 5.41 5.27
N THR A 297 19.15 5.36 6.29
CA THR A 297 17.70 5.45 6.13
C THR A 297 17.29 6.84 5.67
N PHE A 298 17.94 7.88 6.16
CA PHE A 298 17.79 9.25 5.68
C PHE A 298 18.12 9.37 4.18
N ASP A 299 19.29 8.90 3.75
CA ASP A 299 19.72 8.94 2.36
C ASP A 299 18.74 8.19 1.45
N PHE A 300 18.26 7.04 1.92
CA PHE A 300 17.28 6.27 1.18
C PHE A 300 15.98 7.06 0.97
N VAL A 301 15.40 7.62 2.03
CA VAL A 301 14.13 8.37 1.97
C VAL A 301 14.28 9.58 1.05
N CYS A 302 15.42 10.26 1.07
CA CYS A 302 15.69 11.39 0.18
C CYS A 302 15.74 10.99 -1.30
N ASN A 303 16.33 9.83 -1.61
CA ASN A 303 16.65 9.45 -2.99
C ASN A 303 15.61 8.56 -3.70
N ASN A 304 14.60 8.05 -2.99
CA ASN A 304 13.64 7.09 -3.54
C ASN A 304 12.20 7.59 -3.49
N ASP A 305 11.32 7.05 -4.33
CA ASP A 305 9.89 7.29 -4.18
C ASP A 305 9.42 6.67 -2.86
N ASP A 306 8.84 7.50 -2.00
CA ASP A 306 8.53 7.16 -0.60
C ASP A 306 7.06 6.84 -0.40
N PHE A 307 6.25 6.82 -1.47
CA PHE A 307 4.83 6.52 -1.31
C PHE A 307 4.61 5.17 -0.58
N SER A 308 5.30 4.10 -1.00
CA SER A 308 5.12 2.80 -0.33
C SER A 308 5.71 2.76 1.07
N ILE A 309 6.86 3.40 1.31
CA ILE A 309 7.53 3.32 2.62
C ILE A 309 6.79 4.10 3.67
N LYS A 310 6.40 5.35 3.38
CA LYS A 310 5.52 6.13 4.23
C LYS A 310 4.26 5.35 4.63
N GLN A 311 3.59 4.71 3.67
CA GLN A 311 2.37 3.96 3.97
C GLN A 311 2.65 2.70 4.80
N ILE A 312 3.76 1.99 4.53
CA ILE A 312 4.17 0.85 5.33
C ILE A 312 4.46 1.27 6.77
N LEU A 313 5.31 2.29 6.96
CA LEU A 313 5.66 2.80 8.29
C LEU A 313 4.42 3.25 9.05
N LYS A 314 3.49 3.94 8.38
CA LYS A 314 2.22 4.37 8.97
C LYS A 314 1.38 3.17 9.43
N ILE A 315 1.21 2.15 8.59
CA ILE A 315 0.48 0.94 8.95
C ILE A 315 1.13 0.25 10.15
N LEU A 316 2.45 0.04 10.10
CA LEU A 316 3.17 -0.63 11.18
C LEU A 316 3.15 0.16 12.49
N SER A 317 3.20 1.49 12.42
CA SER A 317 3.11 2.35 13.59
C SER A 317 1.72 2.31 14.22
N GLU A 318 0.66 2.35 13.41
CA GLU A 318 -0.73 2.30 13.90
C GLU A 318 -1.06 0.95 14.57
N GLU A 319 -0.47 -0.15 14.09
CA GLU A 319 -0.61 -1.48 14.71
C GLU A 319 0.43 -1.77 15.81
N SER A 320 1.24 -0.80 16.22
CA SER A 320 2.34 -0.99 17.20
C SER A 320 3.36 -2.08 16.81
N LEU A 321 3.50 -2.37 15.51
CA LEU A 321 4.44 -3.37 14.96
C LEU A 321 5.78 -2.75 14.53
N LEU A 322 5.88 -1.43 14.41
CA LEU A 322 7.07 -0.79 13.81
C LEU A 322 8.36 -1.02 14.63
N THR A 323 8.31 -0.89 15.95
CA THR A 323 9.48 -1.01 16.84
C THR A 323 10.05 -2.42 16.90
N GLU A 324 9.20 -3.44 16.86
CA GLU A 324 9.60 -4.87 16.93
C GLU A 324 10.14 -5.40 15.59
N ASN A 325 9.89 -4.69 14.49
CA ASN A 325 10.18 -5.15 13.13
C ASN A 325 11.22 -4.28 12.41
N LYS A 326 12.25 -3.82 13.12
CA LYS A 326 13.36 -3.01 12.57
C LYS A 326 14.03 -3.68 11.35
N GLU A 327 14.15 -5.00 11.37
CA GLU A 327 14.73 -5.76 10.25
C GLU A 327 13.91 -5.60 8.96
N ILE A 328 12.57 -5.64 9.05
CA ILE A 328 11.68 -5.48 7.89
C ILE A 328 11.90 -4.11 7.26
N VAL A 329 11.95 -3.07 8.09
CA VAL A 329 12.19 -1.69 7.65
C VAL A 329 13.57 -1.58 7.00
N ASN A 330 14.61 -2.15 7.59
CA ASN A 330 15.96 -2.12 7.04
C ASN A 330 16.04 -2.84 5.69
N LYS A 331 15.40 -4.01 5.53
CA LYS A 331 15.36 -4.73 4.25
C LYS A 331 14.57 -3.96 3.18
N LEU A 332 13.48 -3.31 3.58
CA LEU A 332 12.68 -2.44 2.69
C LEU A 332 13.54 -1.28 2.17
N ILE A 333 14.28 -0.63 3.07
CA ILE A 333 15.22 0.45 2.76
C ILE A 333 16.39 -0.05 1.90
N ASN A 334 16.86 -1.28 2.09
CA ASN A 334 17.89 -1.87 1.23
C ASN A 334 17.37 -2.29 -0.15
N LYS A 335 16.07 -2.10 -0.45
CA LYS A 335 15.39 -2.63 -1.64
C LYS A 335 15.57 -4.14 -1.83
N GLU A 336 15.66 -4.88 -0.73
CA GLU A 336 15.73 -6.34 -0.78
C GLU A 336 14.40 -6.97 -1.27
N PHE A 337 13.32 -6.20 -1.27
CA PHE A 337 12.02 -6.61 -1.83
C PHE A 337 11.15 -5.43 -2.32
N SER A 338 10.03 -5.74 -2.99
CA SER A 338 9.07 -4.75 -3.51
C SER A 338 8.19 -4.14 -2.40
N GLY A 339 8.42 -2.86 -2.09
CA GLY A 339 7.61 -2.12 -1.13
C GLY A 339 6.14 -1.99 -1.53
N ILE A 340 5.81 -1.85 -2.81
CA ILE A 340 4.41 -1.69 -3.27
C ILE A 340 3.59 -2.94 -2.95
N ARG A 341 4.12 -4.12 -3.25
CA ARG A 341 3.42 -5.39 -3.02
C ARG A 341 3.28 -5.68 -1.53
N PHE A 342 4.31 -5.37 -0.74
CA PHE A 342 4.25 -5.50 0.71
C PHE A 342 3.20 -4.57 1.31
N TYR A 343 3.21 -3.30 0.91
CA TYR A 343 2.20 -2.32 1.29
C TYR A 343 0.78 -2.83 1.03
N ARG A 344 0.46 -3.25 -0.20
CA ARG A 344 -0.88 -3.78 -0.54
C ARG A 344 -1.30 -4.94 0.36
N THR A 345 -0.35 -5.82 0.67
CA THR A 345 -0.58 -6.98 1.52
C THR A 345 -0.90 -6.58 2.96
N ILE A 346 -0.05 -5.76 3.59
CA ILE A 346 -0.28 -5.35 4.98
C ILE A 346 -1.46 -4.38 5.12
N ASP A 347 -1.74 -3.57 4.09
CA ASP A 347 -2.92 -2.71 4.04
C ASP A 347 -4.21 -3.53 3.99
N TYR A 348 -4.24 -4.61 3.20
CA TYR A 348 -5.33 -5.57 3.22
C TYR A 348 -5.50 -6.21 4.60
N LEU A 349 -4.42 -6.76 5.17
CA LEU A 349 -4.48 -7.43 6.47
C LEU A 349 -4.98 -6.49 7.56
N LYS A 350 -4.53 -5.23 7.55
CA LYS A 350 -5.02 -4.22 8.47
C LYS A 350 -6.51 -3.94 8.29
N LYS A 351 -6.96 -3.72 7.06
CA LYS A 351 -8.39 -3.47 6.76
C LYS A 351 -9.29 -4.64 7.14
N ALA A 352 -8.76 -5.86 7.08
CA ALA A 352 -9.44 -7.08 7.47
C ALA A 352 -9.35 -7.39 8.98
N ASP A 353 -8.68 -6.56 9.79
CA ASP A 353 -8.40 -6.81 11.21
C ASP A 353 -7.61 -8.12 11.45
N LEU A 354 -6.65 -8.37 10.57
CA LEU A 354 -5.81 -9.58 10.56
C LEU A 354 -4.31 -9.28 10.67
N LEU A 355 -3.91 -8.01 10.72
CA LEU A 355 -2.50 -7.63 10.82
C LEU A 355 -2.03 -7.74 12.27
N ASP A 356 -1.20 -8.75 12.53
CA ASP A 356 -0.53 -9.01 13.80
C ASP A 356 0.95 -9.38 13.54
N GLN A 357 1.74 -9.53 14.60
CA GLN A 357 3.18 -9.86 14.48
C GLN A 357 3.42 -11.15 13.67
N LYS A 358 2.56 -12.16 13.85
CA LYS A 358 2.68 -13.47 13.19
C LYS A 358 2.39 -13.35 11.70
N SER A 359 1.28 -12.71 11.32
CA SER A 359 0.89 -12.51 9.93
C SER A 359 1.84 -11.58 9.17
N LEU A 360 2.37 -10.54 9.83
CA LEU A 360 3.41 -9.67 9.29
C LEU A 360 4.69 -10.48 8.97
N THR A 361 5.17 -11.26 9.94
CA THR A 361 6.36 -12.11 9.78
C THR A 361 6.18 -13.11 8.64
N ASN A 362 5.05 -13.82 8.60
CA ASN A 362 4.75 -14.77 7.53
C ASN A 362 4.73 -14.11 6.15
N CYS A 363 4.13 -12.91 6.02
CA CYS A 363 4.12 -12.17 4.76
C CYS A 363 5.53 -11.77 4.33
N PHE A 364 6.34 -11.30 5.28
CA PHE A 364 7.71 -10.91 5.03
C PHE A 364 8.59 -12.08 4.59
N GLU A 365 8.52 -13.22 5.28
CA GLU A 365 9.24 -14.44 4.89
C GLU A 365 8.86 -14.91 3.48
N LEU A 366 7.57 -14.88 3.13
CA LEU A 366 7.10 -15.26 1.80
C LEU A 366 7.60 -14.33 0.69
N ILE A 367 7.81 -13.06 1.00
CA ILE A 367 8.40 -12.09 0.06
C ILE A 367 9.88 -12.38 -0.14
N LEU A 368 10.63 -12.71 0.92
CA LEU A 368 12.06 -12.95 0.84
C LEU A 368 12.42 -14.27 0.12
N ILE A 369 11.62 -15.33 0.29
CA ILE A 369 11.88 -16.64 -0.32
C ILE A 369 11.78 -16.57 -1.86
N LYS A 370 10.90 -15.72 -2.39
CA LYS A 370 10.61 -15.65 -3.83
C LYS A 370 11.39 -14.48 -4.46
N SER A 371 12.66 -14.72 -4.79
CA SER A 371 13.50 -13.78 -5.55
C SER A 371 12.83 -13.32 -6.86
N ASN A 372 13.30 -12.19 -7.42
CA ASN A 372 12.72 -11.54 -8.61
C ASN A 372 12.48 -12.46 -9.82
N ALA A 373 13.18 -13.60 -9.95
CA ALA A 373 12.96 -14.55 -11.05
C ALA A 373 11.65 -15.34 -10.93
N ASP A 374 11.08 -15.45 -9.72
CA ASP A 374 9.83 -16.17 -9.42
C ASP A 374 8.61 -15.24 -9.24
N LEU A 375 8.73 -13.97 -9.63
CA LEU A 375 7.66 -12.97 -9.54
C LEU A 375 6.36 -13.42 -10.25
N PHE A 376 6.46 -14.30 -11.25
CA PHE A 376 5.32 -14.86 -11.98
C PHE A 376 4.68 -16.09 -11.31
N LYS A 377 5.28 -16.64 -10.24
CA LYS A 377 4.66 -17.73 -9.48
C LYS A 377 3.62 -17.14 -8.53
N THR A 378 2.36 -17.48 -8.79
CA THR A 378 1.25 -17.19 -7.90
C THR A 378 1.56 -17.63 -6.47
N GLY A 379 1.60 -16.66 -5.55
CA GLY A 379 1.82 -16.88 -4.11
C GLY A 379 0.65 -16.36 -3.29
N VAL A 380 0.75 -16.53 -1.96
CA VAL A 380 -0.22 -16.00 -0.99
C VAL A 380 -0.56 -14.53 -1.24
N LEU A 381 0.47 -13.72 -1.52
CA LEU A 381 0.32 -12.28 -1.75
C LEU A 381 -0.60 -11.95 -2.94
N ASN A 382 -0.59 -12.76 -4.00
CA ASN A 382 -1.48 -12.55 -5.15
C ASN A 382 -2.93 -12.88 -4.78
N VAL A 383 -3.14 -13.86 -3.90
CA VAL A 383 -4.47 -14.20 -3.42
C VAL A 383 -4.99 -13.10 -2.49
N LEU A 384 -4.15 -12.57 -1.60
CA LEU A 384 -4.49 -11.42 -0.75
C LEU A 384 -4.78 -10.16 -1.57
N GLU A 385 -4.07 -9.95 -2.68
CA GLU A 385 -4.34 -8.87 -3.63
C GLU A 385 -5.71 -9.02 -4.30
N LEU A 386 -6.09 -10.23 -4.73
CA LEU A 386 -7.44 -10.49 -5.24
C LEU A 386 -8.52 -10.19 -4.17
N PHE A 387 -8.29 -10.56 -2.91
CA PHE A 387 -9.20 -10.21 -1.81
C PHE A 387 -9.27 -8.71 -1.55
N HIS A 388 -8.14 -8.02 -1.64
CA HIS A 388 -8.07 -6.56 -1.53
C HIS A 388 -8.87 -5.87 -2.65
N GLU A 389 -8.63 -6.24 -3.91
CA GLU A 389 -9.31 -5.66 -5.08
C GLU A 389 -10.82 -5.91 -5.07
N SER A 390 -11.24 -7.05 -4.52
CA SER A 390 -12.66 -7.41 -4.38
C SER A 390 -13.31 -6.93 -3.08
N SER A 391 -12.57 -6.25 -2.20
CA SER A 391 -13.01 -5.87 -0.85
C SER A 391 -13.57 -7.07 -0.04
N PHE A 392 -12.99 -8.25 -0.25
CA PHE A 392 -13.41 -9.48 0.40
C PHE A 392 -12.58 -9.75 1.67
N ASN A 393 -13.23 -9.87 2.82
CA ASN A 393 -12.56 -10.15 4.09
C ASN A 393 -12.48 -11.66 4.35
N ILE A 394 -11.32 -12.15 4.75
CA ILE A 394 -11.15 -13.54 5.22
C ILE A 394 -11.11 -13.60 6.74
N SER A 395 -11.33 -14.78 7.32
CA SER A 395 -11.13 -15.02 8.75
C SER A 395 -9.66 -15.30 9.08
N LYS A 396 -9.29 -15.23 10.36
CA LYS A 396 -7.96 -15.62 10.85
C LYS A 396 -7.61 -17.07 10.50
N GLU A 397 -8.56 -17.99 10.66
CA GLU A 397 -8.39 -19.40 10.30
C GLU A 397 -8.15 -19.60 8.80
N GLN A 398 -8.85 -18.85 7.96
CA GLN A 398 -8.65 -18.86 6.50
C GLN A 398 -7.27 -18.29 6.13
N LEU A 399 -6.79 -17.26 6.82
CA LEU A 399 -5.45 -16.72 6.61
C LEU A 399 -4.35 -17.72 7.01
N GLU A 400 -4.49 -18.39 8.17
CA GLU A 400 -3.57 -19.45 8.58
C GLU A 400 -3.57 -20.62 7.59
N THR A 401 -4.76 -21.00 7.13
CA THR A 401 -4.91 -21.99 6.06
C THR A 401 -4.17 -21.57 4.81
N LEU A 402 -4.34 -20.32 4.37
CA LEU A 402 -3.69 -19.75 3.18
C LEU A 402 -2.15 -19.83 3.29
N PHE A 403 -1.58 -19.50 4.44
CA PHE A 403 -0.13 -19.62 4.68
C PHE A 403 0.38 -21.07 4.66
N SER A 404 -0.48 -22.05 5.01
CA SER A 404 -0.11 -23.48 5.00
C SER A 404 -0.19 -24.14 3.62
N LEU A 405 -0.76 -23.48 2.61
CA LEU A 405 -0.96 -24.07 1.29
C LEU A 405 0.35 -24.20 0.51
N SER A 406 0.53 -25.36 -0.12
CA SER A 406 1.60 -25.54 -1.13
C SER A 406 1.41 -24.62 -2.34
N ASP A 407 2.49 -24.29 -3.05
CA ASP A 407 2.44 -23.47 -4.28
C ASP A 407 1.47 -24.00 -5.35
N ALA A 408 1.30 -25.32 -5.46
CA ALA A 408 0.34 -25.92 -6.37
C ALA A 408 -1.11 -25.61 -5.96
N ASN A 409 -1.39 -25.61 -4.66
CA ASN A 409 -2.70 -25.27 -4.12
C ASN A 409 -2.97 -23.76 -4.18
N LEU A 410 -1.96 -22.92 -3.95
CA LEU A 410 -2.08 -21.46 -4.11
C LEU A 410 -2.42 -21.06 -5.54
N ARG A 411 -1.77 -21.70 -6.54
CA ARG A 411 -2.12 -21.49 -7.97
C ARG A 411 -3.57 -21.87 -8.28
N ARG A 412 -4.05 -23.00 -7.76
CA ARG A 412 -5.44 -23.41 -7.90
C ARG A 412 -6.39 -22.42 -7.23
N LEU A 413 -6.07 -22.01 -6.00
CA LEU A 413 -6.89 -21.10 -5.20
C LEU A 413 -7.03 -19.76 -5.92
N HIS A 414 -5.93 -19.16 -6.33
CA HIS A 414 -5.92 -17.93 -7.10
C HIS A 414 -6.76 -18.04 -8.38
N GLY A 415 -6.58 -19.12 -9.16
CA GLY A 415 -7.34 -19.32 -10.40
C GLY A 415 -8.85 -19.37 -10.15
N ILE A 416 -9.28 -20.09 -9.11
CA ILE A 416 -10.69 -20.18 -8.73
C ILE A 416 -11.21 -18.85 -8.19
N VAL A 417 -10.51 -18.24 -7.23
CA VAL A 417 -10.90 -16.95 -6.60
C VAL A 417 -11.02 -15.85 -7.65
N SER A 418 -10.06 -15.74 -8.57
CA SER A 418 -10.09 -14.77 -9.67
C SER A 418 -11.35 -14.93 -10.55
N ARG A 419 -11.72 -16.18 -10.89
CA ARG A 419 -12.95 -16.46 -11.63
C ARG A 419 -14.20 -16.18 -10.81
N LEU A 420 -14.22 -16.52 -9.52
CA LEU A 420 -15.34 -16.19 -8.63
C LEU A 420 -15.56 -14.67 -8.54
N ILE A 421 -14.48 -13.89 -8.43
CA ILE A 421 -14.54 -12.43 -8.44
C ILE A 421 -15.11 -11.92 -9.78
N THR A 422 -14.57 -12.40 -10.90
CA THR A 422 -14.99 -12.00 -12.25
C THR A 422 -16.48 -12.30 -12.48
N SER A 423 -16.96 -13.45 -12.02
CA SER A 423 -18.36 -13.86 -12.12
C SER A 423 -19.26 -13.29 -11.02
N LYS A 424 -18.72 -12.49 -10.09
CA LYS A 424 -19.45 -11.94 -8.92
C LYS A 424 -20.10 -13.02 -8.04
N LEU A 425 -19.39 -14.13 -7.88
CA LEU A 425 -19.80 -15.31 -7.09
C LEU A 425 -18.90 -15.54 -5.87
N LEU A 426 -17.95 -14.63 -5.58
CA LEU A 426 -17.13 -14.73 -4.38
C LEU A 426 -17.93 -14.28 -3.15
N ASP A 427 -18.17 -15.23 -2.25
CA ASP A 427 -18.79 -15.08 -0.94
C ASP A 427 -18.10 -16.04 0.07
N GLN A 428 -18.46 -15.99 1.36
CA GLN A 428 -17.86 -16.89 2.36
C GLN A 428 -18.08 -18.38 2.05
N PRO A 429 -19.32 -18.84 1.72
CA PRO A 429 -19.55 -20.24 1.38
C PRO A 429 -18.76 -20.74 0.17
N SER A 430 -18.65 -19.94 -0.89
CA SER A 430 -17.89 -20.29 -2.09
C SER A 430 -16.38 -20.33 -1.81
N LEU A 431 -15.85 -19.44 -0.98
CA LEU A 431 -14.45 -19.50 -0.56
C LEU A 431 -14.17 -20.74 0.31
N GLU A 432 -15.03 -21.04 1.28
CA GLU A 432 -14.90 -22.24 2.12
C GLU A 432 -14.93 -23.52 1.27
N LYS A 433 -15.88 -23.59 0.34
CA LYS A 433 -15.98 -24.70 -0.62
C LYS A 433 -14.73 -24.80 -1.50
N THR A 434 -14.15 -23.67 -1.90
CA THR A 434 -12.88 -23.61 -2.64
C THR A 434 -11.74 -24.20 -1.82
N PHE A 435 -11.59 -23.77 -0.57
CA PHE A 435 -10.59 -24.30 0.36
C PHE A 435 -10.75 -25.80 0.54
N ASN A 436 -11.98 -26.27 0.81
CA ASN A 436 -12.28 -27.68 0.99
C ASN A 436 -11.83 -28.51 -0.23
N ARG A 437 -12.18 -28.11 -1.46
CA ARG A 437 -11.78 -28.83 -2.69
C ARG A 437 -10.27 -28.84 -2.93
N ILE A 438 -9.61 -27.71 -2.70
CA ILE A 438 -8.17 -27.58 -2.95
C ILE A 438 -7.36 -28.34 -1.89
N MET A 439 -7.82 -28.35 -0.64
CA MET A 439 -7.15 -29.04 0.45
C MET A 439 -7.50 -30.52 0.52
N GLU A 440 -8.62 -30.93 -0.08
CA GLU A 440 -9.06 -32.31 -0.05
C GLU A 440 -7.97 -33.27 -0.54
N LYS A 441 -7.60 -34.19 0.36
CA LYS A 441 -6.72 -35.32 0.11
C LYS A 441 -7.56 -36.59 0.22
N LEU A 442 -7.59 -37.39 -0.84
CA LEU A 442 -8.15 -38.74 -0.75
C LEU A 442 -7.29 -39.57 0.22
N PRO A 443 -7.90 -40.49 0.98
CA PRO A 443 -7.18 -41.35 1.91
C PRO A 443 -5.93 -42.01 1.27
N PRO A 444 -4.82 -42.14 2.01
CA PRO A 444 -3.66 -42.86 1.51
C PRO A 444 -4.05 -44.32 1.21
N VAL A 445 -3.45 -44.87 0.16
CA VAL A 445 -3.63 -46.29 -0.19
C VAL A 445 -2.32 -47.00 0.08
N LEU A 446 -2.33 -47.85 1.09
CA LEU A 446 -1.23 -48.75 1.44
C LEU A 446 -1.22 -49.94 0.49
N ASP A 447 -0.04 -50.48 0.23
CA ASP A 447 0.11 -51.73 -0.49
C ASP A 447 -0.35 -52.90 0.39
N SER A 448 -1.18 -53.76 -0.19
CA SER A 448 -1.61 -54.99 0.47
C SER A 448 -0.49 -56.01 0.44
N THR A 449 -0.25 -56.64 1.59
CA THR A 449 0.56 -57.85 1.70
C THR A 449 -0.17 -59.00 1.04
N VAL A 450 0.53 -59.85 0.28
CA VAL A 450 -0.11 -60.93 -0.48
C VAL A 450 0.54 -62.28 -0.18
N ASN A 451 -0.28 -63.23 0.28
CA ASN A 451 0.07 -64.64 0.30
C ASN A 451 -0.60 -65.36 -0.87
N LYS A 452 0.11 -66.29 -1.52
CA LYS A 452 -0.44 -67.07 -2.64
C LYS A 452 -0.31 -68.56 -2.37
N ASN A 453 -1.44 -69.24 -2.32
CA ASN A 453 -1.49 -70.69 -2.39
C ASN A 453 -1.66 -71.12 -3.85
N SER A 454 -0.55 -71.60 -4.43
CA SER A 454 -0.50 -72.02 -5.83
C SER A 454 -1.40 -73.22 -6.08
N LYS A 455 -2.16 -73.21 -7.18
CA LYS A 455 -2.96 -74.39 -7.61
C LYS A 455 -2.13 -75.66 -7.78
N LYS A 456 -0.84 -75.51 -8.11
CA LYS A 456 0.10 -76.64 -8.22
C LYS A 456 0.36 -77.33 -6.87
N ASN A 457 0.18 -76.59 -5.77
CA ASN A 457 0.44 -77.07 -4.41
C ASN A 457 -0.85 -77.54 -3.72
N THR A 458 -1.98 -76.89 -4.01
CA THR A 458 -3.27 -77.17 -3.36
C THR A 458 -4.17 -78.12 -4.15
N SER A 459 -3.81 -78.47 -5.39
CA SER A 459 -4.64 -79.21 -6.34
C SER A 459 -6.01 -78.55 -6.65
N ALA A 460 -6.24 -77.31 -6.20
CA ALA A 460 -7.43 -76.54 -6.52
C ALA A 460 -7.44 -76.13 -8.01
N PRO A 461 -8.61 -75.87 -8.63
CA PRO A 461 -8.67 -75.43 -10.03
C PRO A 461 -8.02 -74.05 -10.25
N ARG A 462 -8.01 -73.20 -9.21
CA ARG A 462 -7.52 -71.82 -9.23
C ARG A 462 -6.49 -71.58 -8.12
N SER A 463 -5.60 -70.61 -8.32
CA SER A 463 -4.68 -70.22 -7.24
C SER A 463 -5.35 -69.22 -6.33
N GLU A 464 -5.24 -69.46 -5.03
CA GLU A 464 -5.74 -68.59 -3.97
C GLU A 464 -4.74 -67.46 -3.71
N TYR A 465 -5.27 -66.28 -3.46
CA TYR A 465 -4.56 -65.09 -3.03
C TYR A 465 -5.27 -64.53 -1.80
N ILE A 466 -4.49 -64.27 -0.75
CA ILE A 466 -4.98 -63.71 0.50
C ILE A 466 -4.27 -62.38 0.69
N LEU A 467 -5.02 -61.29 0.70
CA LEU A 467 -4.52 -59.95 0.97
C LEU A 467 -4.72 -59.58 2.42
N ASP A 468 -3.66 -59.14 3.07
CA ASP A 468 -3.67 -58.62 4.45
C ASP A 468 -4.28 -59.59 5.48
N ASN A 469 -4.24 -60.89 5.19
CA ASN A 469 -4.89 -61.97 5.96
C ASN A 469 -6.42 -61.86 6.08
N GLU A 470 -7.07 -61.01 5.28
CA GLU A 470 -8.51 -60.75 5.36
C GLU A 470 -9.22 -61.04 4.02
N ASN A 471 -8.69 -60.51 2.92
CA ASN A 471 -9.38 -60.56 1.63
C ASN A 471 -8.88 -61.74 0.79
N CYS A 472 -9.67 -62.81 0.72
CA CYS A 472 -9.34 -64.01 -0.05
C CYS A 472 -10.04 -64.02 -1.42
N PHE A 473 -9.28 -64.35 -2.48
CA PHE A 473 -9.82 -64.56 -3.81
C PHE A 473 -8.99 -65.53 -4.66
N PHE A 474 -9.60 -66.04 -5.73
CA PHE A 474 -9.02 -67.04 -6.61
C PHE A 474 -8.87 -66.47 -8.02
N ILE A 475 -7.68 -66.57 -8.63
CA ILE A 475 -7.43 -66.00 -9.96
C ILE A 475 -7.57 -67.07 -11.06
N GLU A 476 -8.21 -66.69 -12.17
CA GLU A 476 -8.29 -67.49 -13.39
C GLU A 476 -6.91 -67.72 -14.06
N HIS A 477 -6.70 -68.94 -14.58
CA HIS A 477 -5.50 -69.31 -15.33
C HIS A 477 -5.74 -69.53 -16.83
N SER A 478 -6.86 -69.03 -17.36
CA SER A 478 -7.12 -69.01 -18.80
C SER A 478 -6.00 -68.26 -19.53
N THR A 479 -5.70 -68.67 -20.76
CA THR A 479 -4.82 -67.94 -21.68
C THR A 479 -5.54 -66.79 -22.38
N GLN A 480 -6.88 -66.79 -22.33
CA GLN A 480 -7.72 -65.71 -22.82
C GLN A 480 -7.80 -64.63 -21.74
N TYR A 481 -7.24 -63.46 -22.04
CA TYR A 481 -7.26 -62.30 -21.17
C TYR A 481 -7.97 -61.16 -21.87
N GLU A 482 -8.69 -60.35 -21.10
CA GLU A 482 -9.03 -59.01 -21.57
C GLU A 482 -7.76 -58.16 -21.47
N SER A 483 -7.37 -57.54 -22.58
CA SER A 483 -6.15 -56.73 -22.67
C SER A 483 -6.50 -55.33 -23.17
N GLY A 484 -6.03 -54.31 -22.45
CA GLY A 484 -6.07 -52.91 -22.84
C GLY A 484 -4.67 -52.29 -22.90
N GLY A 485 -4.58 -51.00 -23.22
CA GLY A 485 -3.31 -50.27 -23.34
C GLY A 485 -2.46 -50.26 -22.06
N PHE A 486 -3.09 -50.38 -20.88
CA PHE A 486 -2.42 -50.32 -19.58
C PHE A 486 -2.22 -51.69 -18.90
N GLY A 487 -2.66 -52.78 -19.52
CA GLY A 487 -2.35 -54.13 -19.03
C GLY A 487 -3.37 -55.21 -19.35
N LYS A 488 -3.19 -56.34 -18.65
CA LYS A 488 -4.04 -57.53 -18.77
C LYS A 488 -4.92 -57.63 -17.53
N VAL A 489 -6.23 -57.78 -17.73
CA VAL A 489 -7.20 -57.98 -16.66
C VAL A 489 -7.56 -59.46 -16.60
N LYS A 490 -7.42 -60.05 -15.41
CA LYS A 490 -7.84 -61.42 -15.12
C LYS A 490 -9.10 -61.42 -14.28
N LYS A 491 -9.90 -62.47 -14.44
CA LYS A 491 -11.06 -62.73 -13.60
C LYS A 491 -10.63 -63.31 -12.25
N GLY A 492 -11.26 -62.81 -11.20
CA GLY A 492 -11.10 -63.25 -9.82
C GLY A 492 -12.42 -63.71 -9.22
N TYR A 493 -12.35 -64.72 -8.36
CA TYR A 493 -13.50 -65.43 -7.81
C TYR A 493 -13.43 -65.46 -6.29
N ASN A 494 -14.57 -65.48 -5.60
CA ASN A 494 -14.65 -65.66 -4.14
C ASN A 494 -14.33 -67.09 -3.69
N LEU A 495 -14.65 -68.09 -4.53
CA LEU A 495 -14.46 -69.51 -4.23
C LEU A 495 -13.70 -70.19 -5.37
N PRO A 496 -12.97 -71.29 -5.09
CA PRO A 496 -12.16 -71.97 -6.10
C PRO A 496 -13.02 -72.51 -7.25
N ASP A 497 -14.25 -72.94 -6.97
CA ASP A 497 -15.18 -73.54 -7.94
C ASP A 497 -16.30 -72.57 -8.38
N SER A 498 -16.22 -71.29 -8.02
CA SER A 498 -17.25 -70.32 -8.43
C SER A 498 -17.27 -70.16 -9.95
N ASN A 499 -18.48 -70.06 -10.51
CA ASN A 499 -18.68 -69.81 -11.94
C ASN A 499 -18.69 -68.32 -12.27
N GLU A 500 -19.01 -67.46 -11.29
CA GLU A 500 -19.12 -66.03 -11.50
C GLU A 500 -17.90 -65.29 -10.93
N PRO A 501 -17.19 -64.49 -11.77
CA PRO A 501 -16.16 -63.61 -11.27
C PRO A 501 -16.78 -62.46 -10.48
N ILE A 502 -16.11 -62.10 -9.39
CA ILE A 502 -16.46 -60.95 -8.55
C ILE A 502 -15.33 -59.91 -8.47
N TYR A 503 -14.12 -60.27 -8.91
CA TYR A 503 -12.97 -59.36 -8.97
C TYR A 503 -12.37 -59.26 -10.37
N GLY A 504 -11.88 -58.08 -10.73
CA GLY A 504 -10.94 -57.85 -11.81
C GLY A 504 -9.53 -57.67 -11.25
N ILE A 505 -8.56 -58.42 -11.79
CA ILE A 505 -7.14 -58.30 -11.42
C ILE A 505 -6.36 -57.73 -12.59
N LYS A 506 -6.09 -56.42 -12.55
CA LYS A 506 -5.31 -55.72 -13.56
C LYS A 506 -3.82 -55.81 -13.22
N LYS A 507 -3.05 -56.44 -14.10
CA LYS A 507 -1.59 -56.46 -14.02
C LYS A 507 -1.03 -55.26 -14.77
N LEU A 508 -0.36 -54.35 -14.07
CA LEU A 508 0.27 -53.18 -14.71
C LEU A 508 1.50 -53.57 -15.51
N VAL A 509 1.68 -52.92 -16.68
CA VAL A 509 2.78 -53.18 -17.63
C VAL A 509 3.93 -52.19 -17.47
N GLU A 510 3.79 -51.19 -16.58
CA GLU A 510 4.85 -50.23 -16.28
C GLU A 510 6.10 -50.93 -15.70
N SER A 511 7.22 -50.70 -16.39
CA SER A 511 8.52 -51.30 -16.10
C SER A 511 9.17 -50.76 -14.83
N ASP A 512 8.90 -49.49 -14.48
CA ASP A 512 9.38 -48.85 -13.26
C ASP A 512 8.44 -49.18 -12.09
N PRO A 513 8.89 -49.95 -11.08
CA PRO A 513 8.04 -50.34 -9.95
C PRO A 513 7.46 -49.14 -9.19
N SER A 514 8.19 -48.03 -9.07
CA SER A 514 7.72 -46.83 -8.37
C SER A 514 6.59 -46.15 -9.13
N LYS A 515 6.69 -46.07 -10.46
CA LYS A 515 5.61 -45.54 -11.30
C LYS A 515 4.39 -46.46 -11.29
N ALA A 516 4.59 -47.78 -11.39
CA ALA A 516 3.53 -48.76 -11.33
C ALA A 516 2.76 -48.69 -9.99
N GLN A 517 3.46 -48.57 -8.87
CA GLN A 517 2.83 -48.38 -7.56
C GLN A 517 2.04 -47.06 -7.46
N LYS A 518 2.57 -45.96 -8.01
CA LYS A 518 1.87 -44.66 -8.04
C LYS A 518 0.62 -44.68 -8.93
N GLU A 519 0.60 -45.49 -9.98
CA GLU A 519 -0.57 -45.72 -10.83
C GLU A 519 -1.59 -46.62 -10.11
N ALA A 520 -1.14 -47.73 -9.51
CA ALA A 520 -2.02 -48.62 -8.75
C ALA A 520 -2.68 -47.94 -7.55
N SER A 521 -1.89 -47.21 -6.74
CA SER A 521 -2.40 -46.41 -5.63
C SER A 521 -3.45 -45.40 -6.09
N ARG A 522 -3.27 -44.82 -7.28
CA ARG A 522 -4.19 -43.85 -7.86
C ARG A 522 -5.48 -44.50 -8.32
N GLU A 523 -5.39 -45.62 -9.04
CA GLU A 523 -6.55 -46.35 -9.51
C GLU A 523 -7.42 -46.81 -8.34
N VAL A 524 -6.80 -47.35 -7.29
CA VAL A 524 -7.50 -47.72 -6.04
C VAL A 524 -8.17 -46.54 -5.36
N LYS A 525 -7.52 -45.36 -5.31
CA LYS A 525 -8.14 -44.15 -4.72
C LYS A 525 -9.44 -43.78 -5.40
N TYR A 526 -9.49 -43.85 -6.73
CA TYR A 526 -10.67 -43.44 -7.48
C TYR A 526 -11.76 -44.50 -7.49
N HIS A 527 -11.42 -45.79 -7.46
CA HIS A 527 -12.42 -46.83 -7.14
C HIS A 527 -13.07 -46.58 -5.77
N ARG A 528 -12.26 -46.35 -4.73
CA ARG A 528 -12.78 -46.08 -3.37
C ARG A 528 -13.61 -44.80 -3.31
N LEU A 529 -13.25 -43.77 -4.08
CA LEU A 529 -14.02 -42.54 -4.19
C LEU A 529 -15.43 -42.80 -4.75
N LEU A 530 -15.56 -43.75 -5.68
CA LEU A 530 -16.86 -44.19 -6.21
C LEU A 530 -17.57 -45.21 -5.30
N GLY A 531 -17.11 -45.40 -4.05
CA GLY A 531 -17.67 -46.36 -3.11
C GLY A 531 -17.38 -47.84 -3.43
N ARG A 532 -16.40 -48.11 -4.31
CA ARG A 532 -16.06 -49.47 -4.77
C ARG A 532 -14.88 -50.04 -3.99
N GLN A 533 -14.86 -51.36 -3.83
CA GLN A 533 -13.72 -52.01 -3.18
C GLN A 533 -12.56 -52.13 -4.16
N ALA A 534 -11.38 -51.71 -3.71
CA ALA A 534 -10.16 -51.86 -4.48
C ALA A 534 -8.91 -51.91 -3.59
N PHE A 535 -7.93 -52.67 -4.05
CA PHE A 535 -6.65 -52.93 -3.41
C PHE A 535 -5.56 -52.99 -4.47
N TYR A 536 -4.31 -52.82 -4.07
CA TYR A 536 -3.17 -53.16 -4.92
C TYR A 536 -2.10 -53.88 -4.12
N PHE A 537 -1.35 -54.76 -4.78
CA PHE A 537 -0.26 -55.50 -4.18
C PHE A 537 0.93 -55.61 -5.13
N LEU A 538 2.12 -55.79 -4.55
CA LEU A 538 3.36 -56.07 -5.27
C LEU A 538 3.72 -57.54 -5.10
N ARG A 539 3.95 -58.26 -6.20
CA ARG A 539 4.41 -59.65 -6.15
C ARG A 539 5.38 -59.95 -7.27
N ASN A 540 6.57 -60.45 -6.92
CA ASN A 540 7.64 -60.78 -7.88
C ASN A 540 7.96 -59.62 -8.83
N GLY A 541 8.08 -58.40 -8.30
CA GLY A 541 8.35 -57.18 -9.09
C GLY A 541 7.18 -56.69 -9.95
N THR A 542 6.02 -57.35 -9.90
CA THR A 542 4.81 -56.94 -10.61
C THR A 542 3.82 -56.28 -9.66
N THR A 543 3.34 -55.09 -10.02
CA THR A 543 2.20 -54.45 -9.36
C THR A 543 0.88 -54.91 -9.98
N SER A 544 -0.07 -55.33 -9.15
CA SER A 544 -1.42 -55.71 -9.57
C SER A 544 -2.47 -54.94 -8.77
N ILE A 545 -3.58 -54.61 -9.41
CA ILE A 545 -4.75 -53.97 -8.81
C ILE A 545 -5.87 -55.00 -8.77
N VAL A 546 -6.59 -55.06 -7.66
CA VAL A 546 -7.79 -55.87 -7.46
C VAL A 546 -8.95 -54.91 -7.26
N SER A 547 -9.98 -55.03 -8.09
CA SER A 547 -11.19 -54.20 -8.01
C SER A 547 -12.43 -55.04 -8.25
N ASP A 548 -13.61 -54.51 -7.97
CA ASP A 548 -14.88 -55.17 -8.30
C ASP A 548 -14.97 -55.51 -9.79
N TRP A 549 -15.33 -56.76 -10.11
CA TRP A 549 -15.59 -57.19 -11.48
C TRP A 549 -16.87 -56.52 -12.00
N GLN A 550 -16.72 -55.75 -13.07
CA GLN A 550 -17.87 -55.18 -13.77
C GLN A 550 -18.41 -56.23 -14.73
N ARG A 551 -19.64 -56.70 -14.48
CA ARG A 551 -20.33 -57.68 -15.33
C ARG A 551 -20.67 -57.02 -16.68
N GLU A 552 -20.73 -57.84 -17.74
CA GLU A 552 -20.90 -57.43 -19.14
C GLU A 552 -19.64 -56.89 -19.84
N LYS A 553 -19.77 -56.55 -21.13
CA LYS A 553 -18.68 -56.10 -22.00
C LYS A 553 -18.56 -54.57 -22.02
N GLY A 554 -17.39 -54.07 -22.42
CA GLY A 554 -17.20 -52.63 -22.63
C GLY A 554 -18.13 -52.05 -23.70
N LEU A 555 -18.56 -50.80 -23.55
CA LEU A 555 -19.53 -50.15 -24.44
C LEU A 555 -19.10 -50.22 -25.91
N HIS A 556 -17.80 -50.04 -26.20
CA HIS A 556 -17.23 -50.15 -27.54
C HIS A 556 -17.42 -51.51 -28.23
N LEU A 557 -17.80 -52.57 -27.50
CA LEU A 557 -18.04 -53.91 -28.04
C LEU A 557 -19.51 -54.15 -28.39
N TYR A 558 -20.39 -53.19 -28.11
CA TYR A 558 -21.77 -53.22 -28.58
C TYR A 558 -21.85 -52.55 -29.96
N ASN A 559 -22.45 -53.26 -30.91
CA ASN A 559 -22.76 -52.68 -32.22
C ASN A 559 -24.10 -51.92 -32.18
N ALA A 560 -24.36 -51.11 -33.21
CA ALA A 560 -25.57 -50.29 -33.30
C ALA A 560 -26.86 -51.12 -33.16
N SER A 561 -26.92 -52.32 -33.77
CA SER A 561 -28.12 -53.17 -33.70
C SER A 561 -28.39 -53.71 -32.30
N GLU A 562 -27.35 -54.05 -31.52
CA GLU A 562 -27.49 -54.46 -30.11
C GLU A 562 -28.00 -53.30 -29.23
N LEU A 563 -27.50 -52.09 -29.46
CA LEU A 563 -27.94 -50.90 -28.72
C LEU A 563 -29.38 -50.49 -29.07
N LEU A 564 -29.77 -50.60 -30.34
CA LEU A 564 -31.15 -50.32 -30.78
C LEU A 564 -32.18 -51.29 -30.19
N GLN A 565 -31.78 -52.49 -29.81
CA GLN A 565 -32.65 -53.43 -29.09
C GLN A 565 -32.94 -52.98 -27.65
N MET A 566 -32.11 -52.09 -27.09
CA MET A 566 -32.34 -51.52 -25.76
C MET A 566 -33.26 -50.29 -25.86
N PRO A 567 -34.35 -50.23 -25.08
CA PRO A 567 -35.21 -49.05 -25.02
C PRO A 567 -34.41 -47.78 -24.72
N ILE A 568 -34.76 -46.67 -25.38
CA ILE A 568 -34.06 -45.39 -25.23
C ILE A 568 -34.06 -44.92 -23.77
N GLU A 569 -35.16 -45.11 -23.04
CA GLU A 569 -35.27 -44.84 -21.59
C GLU A 569 -34.22 -45.60 -20.79
N LYS A 570 -34.02 -46.88 -21.09
CA LYS A 570 -33.05 -47.73 -20.40
C LYS A 570 -31.63 -47.27 -20.68
N ARG A 571 -31.33 -46.90 -21.93
CA ARG A 571 -30.03 -46.33 -22.32
C ARG A 571 -29.77 -44.96 -21.67
N LEU A 572 -30.80 -44.14 -21.51
CA LEU A 572 -30.73 -42.90 -20.75
C LEU A 572 -30.46 -43.15 -19.26
N GLY A 573 -31.08 -44.20 -18.68
CA GLY A 573 -30.76 -44.70 -17.34
C GLY A 573 -29.30 -45.12 -17.19
N CYS A 574 -28.74 -45.82 -18.19
CA CYS A 574 -27.33 -46.16 -18.23
C CYS A 574 -26.45 -44.90 -18.26
N LEU A 575 -26.76 -43.94 -19.14
CA LEU A 575 -26.02 -42.68 -19.23
C LEU A 575 -26.03 -41.91 -17.90
N LYS A 576 -27.20 -41.84 -17.24
CA LYS A 576 -27.35 -41.24 -15.91
C LYS A 576 -26.36 -41.84 -14.90
N SER A 577 -26.21 -43.17 -14.83
CA SER A 577 -25.26 -43.76 -13.86
C SER A 577 -23.79 -43.46 -14.24
N GLY A 578 -23.46 -43.44 -15.53
CA GLY A 578 -22.12 -43.05 -16.00
C GLY A 578 -21.79 -41.59 -15.68
N LEU A 579 -22.77 -40.69 -15.84
CA LEU A 579 -22.66 -39.29 -15.42
C LEU A 579 -22.55 -39.15 -13.90
N ALA A 580 -23.20 -40.02 -13.12
CA ALA A 580 -23.08 -40.03 -11.67
C ALA A 580 -21.65 -40.37 -11.20
N ASP A 581 -21.03 -41.41 -11.80
CA ASP A 581 -19.62 -41.72 -11.55
C ASP A 581 -18.71 -40.53 -11.90
N LEU A 582 -18.90 -39.94 -13.09
CA LEU A 582 -18.08 -38.83 -13.54
C LEU A 582 -18.27 -37.58 -12.66
N ASN A 583 -19.52 -37.29 -12.28
CA ASN A 583 -19.84 -36.19 -11.39
C ASN A 583 -19.22 -36.36 -10.00
N MET A 584 -19.18 -37.58 -9.47
CA MET A 584 -18.49 -37.89 -8.21
C MET A 584 -17.00 -37.52 -8.30
N LEU A 585 -16.32 -37.85 -9.40
CA LEU A 585 -14.94 -37.43 -9.61
C LEU A 585 -14.81 -35.90 -9.64
N HIS A 586 -15.65 -35.22 -10.42
CA HIS A 586 -15.59 -33.77 -10.59
C HIS A 586 -15.89 -33.00 -9.29
N GLN A 587 -16.87 -33.44 -8.49
CA GLN A 587 -17.22 -32.82 -7.20
C GLN A 587 -16.05 -32.86 -6.20
N HIS A 588 -15.24 -33.91 -6.29
CA HIS A 588 -14.01 -34.09 -5.51
C HIS A 588 -12.76 -33.51 -6.21
N TYR A 589 -12.97 -32.65 -7.21
CA TYR A 589 -11.93 -31.95 -7.95
C TYR A 589 -10.95 -32.91 -8.66
N ARG A 590 -11.49 -33.98 -9.28
CA ARG A 590 -10.75 -35.00 -10.03
C ARG A 590 -11.21 -35.06 -11.48
N VAL A 591 -10.26 -35.00 -12.40
CA VAL A 591 -10.45 -35.21 -13.83
C VAL A 591 -10.17 -36.68 -14.11
N HIS A 592 -11.04 -37.35 -14.87
CA HIS A 592 -10.82 -38.72 -15.31
C HIS A 592 -9.69 -38.77 -16.35
N GLY A 593 -9.73 -37.87 -17.34
CA GLY A 593 -8.65 -37.61 -18.30
C GLY A 593 -8.63 -38.53 -19.52
N ASP A 594 -9.39 -39.63 -19.50
CA ASP A 594 -9.52 -40.57 -20.62
C ASP A 594 -10.93 -41.16 -20.70
N VAL A 595 -11.95 -40.30 -20.68
CA VAL A 595 -13.36 -40.70 -20.88
C VAL A 595 -13.52 -41.21 -22.32
N LYS A 596 -13.97 -42.46 -22.48
CA LYS A 596 -14.17 -43.12 -23.78
C LYS A 596 -15.01 -44.39 -23.65
N CYS A 597 -15.55 -44.89 -24.77
CA CYS A 597 -16.42 -46.08 -24.79
C CYS A 597 -15.71 -47.36 -24.28
N GLN A 598 -14.38 -47.43 -24.32
CA GLN A 598 -13.61 -48.55 -23.77
C GLN A 598 -13.57 -48.54 -22.24
N ASN A 599 -13.69 -47.34 -21.64
CA ASN A 599 -13.61 -47.13 -20.20
C ASN A 599 -14.99 -47.10 -19.54
N PHE A 600 -16.02 -47.59 -20.24
CA PHE A 600 -17.33 -47.82 -19.66
C PHE A 600 -17.79 -49.25 -19.90
N ILE A 601 -18.28 -49.88 -18.83
CA ILE A 601 -18.95 -51.18 -18.92
C ILE A 601 -20.46 -50.94 -18.93
N LEU A 602 -21.11 -51.33 -20.02
CA LEU A 602 -22.56 -51.22 -20.17
C LEU A 602 -23.20 -52.51 -19.65
N ASN A 603 -24.07 -52.38 -18.66
CA ASN A 603 -24.90 -53.44 -18.14
C ASN A 603 -26.37 -53.22 -18.55
N PRO A 604 -26.83 -53.88 -19.63
CA PRO A 604 -28.18 -53.73 -20.11
C PRO A 604 -29.22 -54.28 -19.15
N ASN A 605 -28.88 -55.16 -18.21
CA ASN A 605 -29.86 -55.82 -17.35
C ASN A 605 -30.36 -54.88 -16.26
N ASN A 606 -29.43 -54.26 -15.52
CA ASN A 606 -29.72 -53.31 -14.45
C ASN A 606 -29.83 -51.85 -14.94
N GLY A 607 -29.56 -51.59 -16.22
CA GLY A 607 -29.62 -50.24 -16.79
C GLY A 607 -28.50 -49.33 -16.27
N SER A 608 -27.27 -49.86 -16.09
CA SER A 608 -26.13 -49.08 -15.62
C SER A 608 -25.00 -49.00 -16.66
N LEU A 609 -24.32 -47.87 -16.70
CA LEU A 609 -23.02 -47.64 -17.31
C LEU A 609 -22.02 -47.31 -16.20
N ASN A 610 -20.98 -48.13 -16.05
CA ASN A 610 -20.00 -47.97 -14.98
C ASN A 610 -18.66 -47.52 -15.56
N LEU A 611 -18.13 -46.39 -15.07
CA LEU A 611 -16.83 -45.86 -15.46
C LEU A 611 -15.70 -46.70 -14.85
N ILE A 612 -14.70 -47.06 -15.64
CA ILE A 612 -13.53 -47.85 -15.22
C ILE A 612 -12.23 -47.19 -15.69
N ASP A 613 -11.10 -47.77 -15.27
CA ASP A 613 -9.74 -47.39 -15.68
C ASP A 613 -9.31 -45.96 -15.28
N PHE A 614 -8.98 -45.79 -14.00
CA PHE A 614 -8.58 -44.49 -13.43
C PHE A 614 -7.06 -44.24 -13.48
N GLY A 615 -6.33 -44.95 -14.34
CA GLY A 615 -4.87 -44.81 -14.46
C GLY A 615 -4.45 -43.38 -14.85
N THR A 616 -5.27 -42.70 -15.64
CA THR A 616 -5.05 -41.31 -16.10
C THR A 616 -5.69 -40.26 -15.20
N SER A 617 -6.54 -40.66 -14.26
CA SER A 617 -7.29 -39.73 -13.43
C SER A 617 -6.38 -38.94 -12.50
N HIS A 618 -6.73 -37.69 -12.21
CA HIS A 618 -5.86 -36.81 -11.43
C HIS A 618 -6.61 -35.63 -10.83
N LYS A 619 -5.95 -34.92 -9.89
CA LYS A 619 -6.48 -33.65 -9.37
C LYS A 619 -6.31 -32.56 -10.42
N LYS A 620 -7.36 -31.78 -10.69
CA LYS A 620 -7.33 -30.68 -11.68
C LYS A 620 -6.17 -29.71 -11.41
N GLY A 621 -5.48 -29.30 -12.47
CA GLY A 621 -4.28 -28.49 -12.41
C GLY A 621 -3.06 -29.27 -11.90
N SER A 622 -3.01 -30.57 -12.14
CA SER A 622 -1.82 -31.38 -11.90
C SER A 622 -0.78 -31.08 -12.97
N SER A 623 0.49 -30.93 -12.59
CA SER A 623 1.60 -30.72 -13.54
C SER A 623 2.12 -32.01 -14.17
N LYS A 624 1.54 -33.16 -13.84
CA LYS A 624 1.93 -34.45 -14.40
C LYS A 624 1.36 -34.60 -15.80
N SER A 625 2.11 -35.20 -16.71
CA SER A 625 1.59 -35.65 -18.00
C SER A 625 0.72 -36.89 -17.80
N PHE A 626 -0.46 -36.89 -18.41
CA PHE A 626 -1.34 -38.05 -18.44
C PHE A 626 -1.55 -38.47 -19.90
N ALA A 627 -1.83 -39.75 -20.13
CA ALA A 627 -2.25 -40.20 -21.44
C ALA A 627 -3.72 -39.81 -21.66
N TRP A 628 -4.09 -39.61 -22.93
CA TRP A 628 -5.47 -39.41 -23.36
C TRP A 628 -5.65 -40.05 -24.73
N THR A 629 -6.89 -40.36 -25.10
CA THR A 629 -7.23 -40.89 -26.42
C THR A 629 -7.57 -39.74 -27.37
N PRO A 630 -6.77 -39.46 -28.43
CA PRO A 630 -6.97 -38.30 -29.31
C PRO A 630 -8.37 -38.21 -29.93
N ALA A 631 -9.01 -39.36 -30.20
CA ALA A 631 -10.32 -39.39 -30.83
C ALA A 631 -11.45 -38.81 -29.98
N TYR A 632 -11.26 -38.72 -28.66
CA TYR A 632 -12.21 -38.15 -27.71
C TYR A 632 -11.81 -36.75 -27.24
N SER A 633 -10.72 -36.20 -27.78
CA SER A 633 -10.20 -34.89 -27.36
C SER A 633 -11.09 -33.76 -27.88
N ASP A 634 -11.34 -32.80 -27.01
CA ASP A 634 -12.03 -31.56 -27.36
C ASP A 634 -11.15 -30.72 -28.34
N PRO A 635 -11.63 -30.42 -29.56
CA PRO A 635 -10.87 -29.69 -30.56
C PRO A 635 -10.74 -28.18 -30.25
N HIS A 636 -11.52 -27.65 -29.30
CA HIS A 636 -11.56 -26.23 -28.99
C HIS A 636 -10.70 -25.86 -27.79
N THR A 637 -10.16 -26.83 -27.05
CA THR A 637 -9.54 -26.57 -25.74
C THR A 637 -8.24 -27.34 -25.51
N PHE A 638 -7.27 -26.64 -24.92
CA PHE A 638 -5.95 -27.18 -24.56
C PHE A 638 -5.77 -27.16 -23.03
N GLY A 639 -4.97 -28.09 -22.49
CA GLY A 639 -4.71 -28.17 -21.05
C GLY A 639 -5.55 -29.20 -20.29
N ASP A 640 -5.67 -29.03 -18.96
CA ASP A 640 -6.36 -29.95 -18.05
C ASP A 640 -7.65 -29.29 -17.52
N GLY A 641 -8.78 -30.01 -17.53
CA GLY A 641 -10.07 -29.49 -17.08
C GLY A 641 -11.23 -30.47 -17.23
N PHE A 642 -12.25 -30.33 -16.38
CA PHE A 642 -13.42 -31.21 -16.36
C PHE A 642 -14.25 -31.10 -17.65
N TYR A 643 -14.25 -29.94 -18.30
CA TYR A 643 -14.95 -29.73 -19.57
C TYR A 643 -14.49 -30.70 -20.67
N LYS A 644 -13.26 -31.26 -20.58
CA LYS A 644 -12.77 -32.29 -21.50
C LYS A 644 -13.44 -33.63 -21.29
N ASP A 645 -13.58 -34.04 -20.03
CA ASP A 645 -14.31 -35.25 -19.68
C ASP A 645 -15.78 -35.13 -20.13
N ILE A 646 -16.38 -33.95 -19.99
CA ILE A 646 -17.76 -33.69 -20.47
C ILE A 646 -17.86 -33.77 -22.00
N TYR A 647 -16.93 -33.15 -22.73
CA TYR A 647 -16.92 -33.24 -24.20
C TYR A 647 -16.80 -34.70 -24.66
N ALA A 648 -15.87 -35.44 -24.07
CA ALA A 648 -15.67 -36.86 -24.34
C ALA A 648 -16.90 -37.71 -23.96
N MET A 649 -17.59 -37.35 -22.87
CA MET A 649 -18.88 -37.94 -22.49
C MET A 649 -19.97 -37.65 -23.52
N GLY A 650 -19.93 -36.49 -24.20
CA GLY A 650 -20.74 -36.19 -25.38
C GLY A 650 -20.59 -37.24 -26.48
N ILE A 651 -19.36 -37.64 -26.81
CA ILE A 651 -19.09 -38.68 -27.82
C ILE A 651 -19.55 -40.06 -27.33
N VAL A 652 -19.37 -40.37 -26.04
CA VAL A 652 -19.89 -41.61 -25.44
C VAL A 652 -21.42 -41.67 -25.52
N THR A 653 -22.10 -40.55 -25.26
CA THR A 653 -23.54 -40.39 -25.43
C THR A 653 -23.95 -40.59 -26.89
N MET A 654 -23.28 -39.95 -27.85
CA MET A 654 -23.56 -40.15 -29.27
C MET A 654 -23.44 -41.64 -29.67
N TYR A 655 -22.41 -42.36 -29.18
CA TYR A 655 -22.25 -43.79 -29.43
C TYR A 655 -23.40 -44.63 -28.85
N LEU A 656 -23.93 -44.24 -27.68
CA LEU A 656 -25.02 -44.94 -27.00
C LEU A 656 -26.37 -44.77 -27.71
N PHE A 657 -26.54 -43.74 -28.56
CA PHE A 657 -27.79 -43.43 -29.27
C PHE A 657 -27.65 -43.52 -30.81
N PRO A 658 -27.46 -44.74 -31.37
CA PRO A 658 -27.21 -44.95 -32.79
C PRO A 658 -28.37 -44.60 -33.73
N GLU A 659 -29.59 -44.46 -33.21
CA GLU A 659 -30.74 -43.95 -33.98
C GLU A 659 -30.61 -42.46 -34.33
N ILE A 660 -29.81 -41.72 -33.56
CA ILE A 660 -29.54 -40.29 -33.78
C ILE A 660 -28.20 -40.11 -34.49
N TYR A 661 -27.16 -40.83 -34.05
CA TYR A 661 -25.79 -40.62 -34.48
C TYR A 661 -25.14 -41.89 -35.04
N ALA A 662 -24.31 -41.76 -36.07
CA ALA A 662 -23.33 -42.79 -36.43
C ALA A 662 -21.94 -42.31 -36.00
N VAL A 663 -21.28 -43.09 -35.15
CA VAL A 663 -19.95 -42.79 -34.61
C VAL A 663 -18.97 -43.85 -35.08
N SER A 664 -17.87 -43.42 -35.69
CA SER A 664 -16.73 -44.27 -36.05
C SER A 664 -15.42 -43.64 -35.65
N PHE A 665 -14.38 -44.45 -35.44
CA PHE A 665 -13.08 -43.99 -34.97
C PHE A 665 -12.02 -44.36 -36.01
N ASN A 666 -11.52 -43.37 -36.76
CA ASN A 666 -10.49 -43.57 -37.79
C ASN A 666 -9.31 -42.63 -37.52
N GLU A 667 -8.09 -43.15 -37.64
CA GLU A 667 -6.83 -42.37 -37.53
C GLU A 667 -6.75 -41.49 -36.26
N GLY A 668 -7.30 -41.96 -35.15
CA GLY A 668 -7.30 -41.20 -33.90
C GLY A 668 -8.25 -40.02 -33.86
N LYS A 669 -9.27 -39.96 -34.73
CA LYS A 669 -10.38 -38.99 -34.69
C LYS A 669 -11.73 -39.71 -34.61
N ALA A 670 -12.67 -39.13 -33.88
CA ALA A 670 -14.08 -39.53 -33.96
C ALA A 670 -14.71 -38.87 -35.19
N ASN A 671 -15.31 -39.68 -36.07
CA ASN A 671 -16.16 -39.22 -37.15
C ASN A 671 -17.60 -39.44 -36.72
N VAL A 672 -18.35 -38.35 -36.60
CA VAL A 672 -19.75 -38.35 -36.19
C VAL A 672 -20.60 -37.82 -37.35
N SER A 673 -21.63 -38.56 -37.72
CA SER A 673 -22.69 -38.09 -38.61
C SER A 673 -24.05 -38.23 -37.94
N ILE A 674 -24.98 -37.34 -38.28
CA ILE A 674 -26.36 -37.40 -37.82
C ILE A 674 -27.15 -38.28 -38.79
N ASN A 675 -27.90 -39.27 -38.28
CA ASN A 675 -28.59 -40.27 -39.09
C ASN A 675 -29.98 -39.81 -39.59
N LYS A 676 -30.53 -38.73 -39.05
CA LYS A 676 -31.87 -38.22 -39.41
C LYS A 676 -32.05 -36.73 -39.10
N SER A 677 -33.03 -36.10 -39.76
CA SER A 677 -33.36 -34.68 -39.57
C SER A 677 -34.49 -34.42 -38.59
N ASP A 678 -35.43 -35.36 -38.43
CA ASP A 678 -36.61 -35.19 -37.59
C ASP A 678 -36.49 -36.06 -36.33
N TYR A 679 -36.57 -35.41 -35.16
CA TYR A 679 -36.43 -36.06 -33.86
C TYR A 679 -37.78 -36.21 -33.17
N THR A 680 -37.98 -37.34 -32.50
CA THR A 680 -39.00 -37.45 -31.47
C THR A 680 -38.62 -36.55 -30.29
N VAL A 681 -39.59 -36.24 -29.43
CA VAL A 681 -39.39 -35.45 -28.21
C VAL A 681 -38.24 -36.02 -27.37
N THR A 682 -38.19 -37.33 -27.15
CA THR A 682 -37.10 -37.98 -26.40
C THR A 682 -35.75 -37.85 -27.08
N GLU A 683 -35.67 -38.03 -28.40
CA GLU A 683 -34.41 -37.89 -29.13
C GLU A 683 -33.92 -36.43 -29.13
N GLN A 684 -34.85 -35.47 -29.19
CA GLN A 684 -34.53 -34.06 -29.02
C GLN A 684 -33.91 -33.79 -27.64
N ALA A 685 -34.36 -34.49 -26.58
CA ALA A 685 -33.72 -34.40 -25.26
C ALA A 685 -32.24 -34.82 -25.31
N ILE A 686 -31.94 -35.93 -26.01
CA ILE A 686 -30.56 -36.42 -26.18
C ILE A 686 -29.74 -35.44 -27.01
N VAL A 687 -30.30 -34.88 -28.09
CA VAL A 687 -29.63 -33.86 -28.91
C VAL A 687 -29.29 -32.62 -28.09
N ASN A 688 -30.24 -32.12 -27.28
CA ASN A 688 -30.01 -30.98 -26.39
C ASN A 688 -28.87 -31.24 -25.40
N LEU A 689 -28.86 -32.42 -24.79
CA LEU A 689 -27.81 -32.83 -23.85
C LEU A 689 -26.43 -32.91 -24.53
N VAL A 690 -26.35 -33.54 -25.70
CA VAL A 690 -25.10 -33.66 -26.47
C VAL A 690 -24.57 -32.29 -26.88
N ASN A 691 -25.43 -31.42 -27.41
CA ASN A 691 -25.06 -30.06 -27.79
C ASN A 691 -24.53 -29.26 -26.60
N SER A 692 -25.15 -29.43 -25.42
CA SER A 692 -24.69 -28.77 -24.21
C SER A 692 -23.35 -29.32 -23.70
N MET A 693 -23.15 -30.64 -23.70
CA MET A 693 -21.88 -31.26 -23.29
C MET A 693 -20.73 -30.94 -24.25
N MET A 694 -21.03 -30.72 -25.53
CA MET A 694 -20.04 -30.48 -26.58
C MET A 694 -20.00 -29.02 -27.05
N ASN A 695 -20.58 -28.09 -26.28
CA ASN A 695 -20.59 -26.67 -26.64
C ASN A 695 -19.16 -26.16 -26.85
N SER A 696 -18.90 -25.46 -27.96
CA SER A 696 -17.58 -24.91 -28.30
C SER A 696 -17.17 -23.78 -27.36
N ASP A 697 -18.14 -23.06 -26.80
CA ASP A 697 -17.90 -22.10 -25.72
C ASP A 697 -17.89 -22.84 -24.37
N ILE A 698 -16.72 -22.94 -23.75
CA ILE A 698 -16.54 -23.61 -22.46
C ILE A 698 -17.44 -22.99 -21.39
N SER A 699 -17.69 -21.67 -21.47
CA SER A 699 -18.51 -20.98 -20.47
C SER A 699 -19.99 -21.35 -20.53
N LEU A 700 -20.44 -21.85 -21.69
CA LEU A 700 -21.80 -22.32 -21.95
C LEU A 700 -21.92 -23.85 -21.93
N ARG A 701 -20.81 -24.57 -21.73
CA ARG A 701 -20.81 -26.03 -21.64
C ARG A 701 -21.31 -26.46 -20.27
N CYS A 702 -22.31 -27.35 -20.23
CA CYS A 702 -22.83 -27.84 -18.96
C CYS A 702 -21.80 -28.64 -18.16
N THR A 703 -21.96 -28.67 -16.84
CA THR A 703 -21.16 -29.54 -15.96
C THR A 703 -21.66 -30.98 -15.97
N SER A 704 -20.91 -31.91 -15.36
CA SER A 704 -21.38 -33.29 -15.13
C SER A 704 -22.62 -33.32 -14.23
N GLY A 705 -22.71 -32.39 -13.28
CA GLY A 705 -23.85 -32.28 -12.36
C GLY A 705 -25.10 -31.80 -13.08
N ASP A 706 -24.96 -30.83 -13.99
CA ASP A 706 -26.06 -30.35 -14.83
C ASP A 706 -26.58 -31.45 -15.75
N ALA A 707 -25.68 -32.15 -16.44
CA ALA A 707 -26.01 -33.27 -17.32
C ALA A 707 -26.69 -34.40 -16.54
N LEU A 708 -26.19 -34.74 -15.34
CA LEU A 708 -26.81 -35.73 -14.46
C LEU A 708 -28.23 -35.32 -14.03
N THR A 709 -28.40 -34.05 -13.64
CA THR A 709 -29.69 -33.50 -13.23
C THR A 709 -30.67 -33.51 -14.39
N TYR A 710 -30.24 -33.09 -15.58
CA TYR A 710 -31.04 -33.18 -16.81
C TYR A 710 -31.53 -34.60 -17.08
N CYS A 711 -30.63 -35.59 -17.01
CA CYS A 711 -31.02 -37.00 -17.19
C CYS A 711 -32.01 -37.48 -16.12
N ASN A 712 -31.87 -37.03 -14.87
CA ASN A 712 -32.81 -37.37 -13.80
C ASN A 712 -34.21 -36.84 -14.10
N GLU A 713 -34.33 -35.56 -14.42
CA GLU A 713 -35.61 -34.90 -14.71
C GLU A 713 -36.30 -35.50 -15.94
N VAL A 714 -35.54 -35.78 -17.01
CA VAL A 714 -36.09 -36.42 -18.22
C VAL A 714 -36.57 -37.84 -17.92
N LEU A 715 -35.87 -38.61 -17.09
CA LEU A 715 -36.29 -39.96 -16.70
C LEU A 715 -37.49 -39.97 -15.76
N GLU A 716 -37.54 -39.05 -14.79
CA GLU A 716 -38.67 -38.94 -13.84
C GLU A 716 -39.98 -38.62 -14.57
N HIS A 717 -39.90 -37.81 -15.62
CA HIS A 717 -41.06 -37.39 -16.41
C HIS A 717 -41.14 -38.06 -17.78
N PHE A 718 -40.45 -39.18 -18.01
CA PHE A 718 -40.23 -39.77 -19.33
C PHE A 718 -41.51 -39.99 -20.16
N ASN A 719 -42.60 -40.39 -19.52
CA ASN A 719 -43.90 -40.64 -20.17
C ASN A 719 -44.78 -39.38 -20.34
N GLN A 720 -44.33 -38.23 -19.84
CA GLN A 720 -45.06 -36.96 -19.80
C GLN A 720 -44.33 -35.85 -20.58
N ILE A 721 -43.13 -36.13 -21.10
CA ILE A 721 -42.34 -35.13 -21.81
C ILE A 721 -43.02 -34.68 -23.11
N ASP A 722 -43.12 -33.37 -23.29
CA ASP A 722 -43.40 -32.70 -24.56
C ASP A 722 -42.25 -31.71 -24.87
N GLU A 723 -42.31 -31.05 -26.03
CA GLU A 723 -41.28 -30.10 -26.46
C GLU A 723 -41.07 -28.97 -25.46
N ARG A 724 -42.16 -28.41 -24.92
CA ARG A 724 -42.12 -27.29 -23.98
C ARG A 724 -41.54 -27.71 -22.63
N PHE A 725 -41.87 -28.94 -22.20
CA PHE A 725 -41.37 -29.50 -20.96
C PHE A 725 -39.87 -29.77 -21.04
N ILE A 726 -39.39 -30.34 -22.15
CA ILE A 726 -37.94 -30.52 -22.38
C ILE A 726 -37.20 -29.19 -22.41
N GLU A 727 -37.75 -28.18 -23.08
CA GLU A 727 -37.15 -26.84 -23.09
C GLU A 727 -37.07 -26.27 -21.67
N THR A 728 -38.11 -26.48 -20.86
CA THR A 728 -38.13 -26.06 -19.45
C THR A 728 -37.04 -26.77 -18.64
N ILE A 729 -36.92 -28.10 -18.75
CA ILE A 729 -35.86 -28.87 -18.08
C ILE A 729 -34.48 -28.39 -18.56
N ALA A 730 -34.30 -28.22 -19.87
CA ALA A 730 -33.03 -27.82 -20.46
C ALA A 730 -32.59 -26.45 -19.92
N ASN A 731 -33.48 -25.46 -19.93
CA ASN A 731 -33.21 -24.11 -19.42
C ASN A 731 -32.96 -24.08 -17.90
N ALA A 732 -33.57 -25.00 -17.15
CA ALA A 732 -33.35 -25.14 -15.71
C ALA A 732 -32.02 -25.82 -15.35
N THR A 733 -31.40 -26.58 -16.27
CA THR A 733 -30.25 -27.45 -15.97
C THR A 733 -29.04 -27.19 -16.89
N ILE A 734 -29.13 -27.56 -18.16
CA ILE A 734 -28.00 -27.58 -19.10
C ILE A 734 -27.83 -26.28 -19.90
N ASN A 735 -28.87 -25.46 -20.04
CA ASN A 735 -28.87 -24.18 -20.76
C ASN A 735 -29.05 -22.96 -19.81
N ARG A 736 -28.49 -23.02 -18.60
CA ARG A 736 -28.70 -21.98 -17.59
C ARG A 736 -28.07 -20.65 -18.01
N ALA A 737 -28.84 -19.56 -17.91
CA ALA A 737 -28.38 -18.22 -18.29
C ALA A 737 -27.42 -17.56 -17.28
N LYS A 738 -27.34 -18.08 -16.05
CA LYS A 738 -26.50 -17.53 -14.98
C LYS A 738 -25.50 -18.58 -14.53
N SER A 739 -24.23 -18.21 -14.52
CA SER A 739 -23.18 -19.04 -13.92
C SER A 739 -23.41 -19.20 -12.42
N THR A 740 -23.15 -20.41 -11.95
CA THR A 740 -23.14 -20.81 -10.55
C THR A 740 -21.71 -21.04 -10.07
N VAL A 741 -21.56 -21.18 -8.76
CA VAL A 741 -20.26 -21.48 -8.13
C VAL A 741 -19.67 -22.78 -8.67
N GLU A 742 -20.50 -23.79 -8.97
CA GLU A 742 -20.03 -25.02 -9.58
C GLU A 742 -19.46 -24.79 -10.98
N ASP A 743 -20.08 -23.94 -11.79
CA ASP A 743 -19.60 -23.66 -13.14
C ASP A 743 -18.19 -23.05 -13.08
N VAL A 744 -17.97 -22.11 -12.16
CA VAL A 744 -16.63 -21.51 -11.92
C VAL A 744 -15.60 -22.54 -11.45
N PHE A 745 -16.00 -23.49 -10.62
CA PHE A 745 -15.12 -24.58 -10.21
C PHE A 745 -14.78 -25.53 -11.37
N HIS A 746 -15.73 -25.70 -12.30
CA HIS A 746 -15.58 -26.61 -13.42
C HIS A 746 -14.76 -26.01 -14.58
N MET A 747 -14.83 -24.68 -14.78
CA MET A 747 -13.91 -23.90 -15.63
C MET A 747 -12.50 -23.91 -15.06
#